data_AF-A6G1Q9-F1
#
_entry.id   AF-A6G1Q9-F1
#
_cell.length_a   1.000
_cell.length_b   1.000
_cell.length_c   1.000
_cell.angle_alpha   90.00
_cell.angle_beta   90.00
_cell.angle_gamma   90.00
#
_symmetry.space_group_name_H-M   'P 1'
#
loop_
_entity.id
_entity.type
_entity.pdbx_description
1 polymer ?
#
loop_
_entity_poly.entity_id
_entity_poly.type
_entity_poly.pdbx_seq_one_letter_code
_entity_poly.pdbx_strand_id
1 'polypeptide(L)'
;MVSAMSEAELELGRRREAGGEAGRERGETVELPARALLRHAMALGSSGSGKTVLSKVVVEEVVRAGLPALCLDPQGDLCSLALSAHDDEEARAALEARGVDPELARRFAEDADVVVFTPASTRGVPLGADPLAASSGPDAGEDEERWTRAAGTLAALLGYAGDDDGEGFMAVLATVLEARAEAGEALTSVGALTDHLVTLDEAGGLDPYARFWSVDKLRKAIRKLARLEVGPRRKLFRLGVPLDIDLLLGRGSGPEAAPPGKTRVAIVHLNSLHSQEDKEFLVAALAERLYAWMLANPSAEPQALFYLDEVAPYVPPVRKPRCKDSLQLLFKQARKYGLCCLMATQNPGDVDYRAMAQFGTWALGRLTTRQDLKKVEPTIKALAPAACDAIMAELPRLRPGQFVLLSPDHFEDPVRFQTRWLLTRHETLDEGRIAELADARWRERFAPYHKPRVAKAAPAKVEPEPVAVEPAPEPEPAPEPAPKPELPLPAPAPVEVSAPEPAPVEASKPAPAPKPAKPKKPTRAEREAQAQADQLETLRVAGPVDAKGFAAAAGCSVSKARRDLDRLESAGLVGRFKRGRSAHYWARDTGARPDLDMPEKVLVATPRIGQQQATVLGQSLVKTSVVGALRGTGPVETLVHASLVHALLYRVEFEERVAVGLLDRIGGLVGGQRGGGHELRLGSVYLHPQTLALSVWEPGRGLAFVEAEREIRSPASDVRDLDDAVRFVALPPGGLRFDESRWQTRASPEAVQAAFAARWEGRILAVRPVFLPLWKLLIRRHEPAGMRIAMIDAIEGLGVEWP
;
A
#
# COMPACT_ATOMS: atom_id res chain seq x y z
N MET A 1 29.40 3.53 27.72
CA MET A 1 28.14 3.42 26.94
C MET A 1 28.05 2.08 26.23
N VAL A 2 28.72 1.85 25.08
CA VAL A 2 28.54 0.62 24.25
C VAL A 2 28.41 -0.69 25.05
N SER A 3 29.35 -0.99 25.97
CA SER A 3 29.33 -2.23 26.78
C SER A 3 28.16 -2.39 27.77
N ALA A 4 27.34 -1.35 27.98
CA ALA A 4 26.14 -1.40 28.82
C ALA A 4 24.84 -1.54 28.00
N MET A 5 24.92 -1.41 26.66
CA MET A 5 23.77 -1.49 25.76
C MET A 5 23.54 -2.93 25.26
N SER A 6 24.58 -3.77 25.33
CA SER A 6 24.52 -5.21 25.08
C SER A 6 23.85 -6.00 26.21
N GLU A 7 23.84 -5.45 27.43
CA GLU A 7 23.24 -6.01 28.65
C GLU A 7 21.90 -5.33 29.00
N ALA A 8 21.36 -4.50 28.10
CA ALA A 8 20.08 -3.84 28.31
C ALA A 8 18.92 -4.81 28.11
N GLU A 9 18.17 -5.09 29.17
CA GLU A 9 16.97 -5.90 29.16
C GLU A 9 15.75 -5.10 28.71
N LEU A 10 14.99 -5.66 27.75
CA LEU A 10 13.81 -5.02 27.16
C LEU A 10 12.53 -5.57 27.82
N GLU A 11 11.78 -4.75 28.57
CA GLU A 11 10.54 -5.19 29.24
C GLU A 11 9.40 -5.40 28.22
N LEU A 12 9.18 -6.66 27.82
CA LEU A 12 8.12 -7.02 26.88
C LEU A 12 6.75 -7.13 27.55
N GLY A 13 6.71 -7.49 28.83
CA GLY A 13 5.47 -7.62 29.62
C GLY A 13 5.56 -8.59 30.81
N ARG A 14 4.44 -9.26 31.13
CA ARG A 14 4.30 -10.16 32.30
C ARG A 14 4.14 -11.62 31.89
N ARG A 15 4.87 -12.52 32.55
CA ARG A 15 4.86 -13.97 32.30
C ARG A 15 3.47 -14.59 32.55
N ARG A 16 3.11 -15.63 31.81
CA ARG A 16 1.85 -16.39 31.97
C ARG A 16 2.07 -17.89 32.00
N GLU A 17 1.29 -18.59 32.80
CA GLU A 17 1.16 -20.05 32.78
C GLU A 17 0.37 -20.52 31.55
N ALA A 18 0.73 -21.69 31.01
CA ALA A 18 0.03 -22.29 29.88
C ALA A 18 -1.42 -22.68 30.27
N GLY A 19 -2.39 -22.26 29.46
CA GLY A 19 -3.81 -22.62 29.67
C GLY A 19 -4.56 -21.89 30.81
N GLY A 20 -3.90 -21.01 31.58
CA GLY A 20 -4.54 -20.31 32.70
C GLY A 20 -5.69 -19.39 32.29
N GLU A 21 -6.79 -19.42 33.05
CA GLU A 21 -7.91 -18.47 32.93
C GLU A 21 -7.52 -17.03 33.36
N ALA A 22 -8.42 -16.07 33.18
CA ALA A 22 -8.16 -14.67 33.49
C ALA A 22 -8.15 -14.40 35.01
N GLY A 23 -7.32 -13.44 35.45
CA GLY A 23 -7.33 -12.94 36.83
C GLY A 23 -6.21 -13.45 37.75
N ARG A 24 -5.20 -14.15 37.23
CA ARG A 24 -3.95 -14.45 37.94
C ARG A 24 -2.71 -14.01 37.16
N GLU A 25 -2.61 -12.71 36.96
CA GLU A 25 -1.33 -12.07 36.60
C GLU A 25 -0.44 -12.08 37.84
N ARG A 26 0.37 -13.15 37.97
CA ARG A 26 1.46 -13.27 38.96
C ARG A 26 2.81 -13.50 38.27
N GLY A 27 2.92 -13.00 37.04
CA GLY A 27 4.09 -13.18 36.21
C GLY A 27 5.25 -12.32 36.68
N GLU A 28 6.42 -12.96 36.77
CA GLU A 28 7.72 -12.30 36.61
C GLU A 28 7.70 -11.39 35.37
N THR A 29 8.53 -10.35 35.36
CA THR A 29 8.77 -9.57 34.14
C THR A 29 9.33 -10.49 33.06
N VAL A 30 8.85 -10.37 31.83
CA VAL A 30 9.45 -11.02 30.65
C VAL A 30 10.33 -9.98 29.98
N GLU A 31 11.59 -10.06 30.35
CA GLU A 31 12.71 -9.28 29.83
C GLU A 31 13.37 -10.06 28.68
N LEU A 32 13.74 -9.35 27.60
CA LEU A 32 14.49 -9.90 26.47
C LEU A 32 15.79 -9.09 26.30
N PRO A 33 16.98 -9.71 26.30
CA PRO A 33 18.22 -8.96 26.14
C PRO A 33 18.25 -8.27 24.77
N ALA A 34 18.63 -6.98 24.71
CA ALA A 34 18.69 -6.24 23.45
C ALA A 34 19.56 -6.93 22.38
N ARG A 35 20.59 -7.68 22.83
CA ARG A 35 21.46 -8.51 22.00
C ARG A 35 20.72 -9.63 21.25
N ALA A 36 19.58 -10.11 21.75
CA ALA A 36 18.72 -11.10 21.07
C ALA A 36 18.16 -10.57 19.74
N LEU A 37 18.05 -9.25 19.58
CA LEU A 37 17.61 -8.62 18.33
C LEU A 37 18.67 -8.67 17.21
N LEU A 38 19.93 -9.00 17.52
CA LEU A 38 20.95 -9.35 16.52
C LEU A 38 20.55 -10.61 15.73
N ARG A 39 19.85 -11.57 16.35
CA ARG A 39 19.23 -12.71 15.66
C ARG A 39 17.96 -12.34 14.88
N HIS A 40 17.55 -11.08 14.94
CA HIS A 40 16.34 -10.50 14.36
C HIS A 40 15.03 -11.04 14.99
N ALA A 41 14.02 -10.18 15.05
CA ALA A 41 12.73 -10.44 15.68
C ALA A 41 11.58 -10.46 14.66
N MET A 42 10.67 -11.43 14.78
CA MET A 42 9.48 -11.58 13.95
C MET A 42 8.22 -11.56 14.81
N ALA A 43 7.33 -10.58 14.60
CA ALA A 43 6.07 -10.45 15.33
C ALA A 43 4.88 -10.85 14.44
N LEU A 44 4.25 -11.99 14.75
CA LEU A 44 3.14 -12.55 13.97
C LEU A 44 1.83 -12.47 14.74
N GLY A 45 0.73 -12.21 14.03
CA GLY A 45 -0.61 -12.37 14.58
C GLY A 45 -1.69 -11.70 13.75
N SER A 46 -2.86 -12.37 13.69
CA SER A 46 -4.07 -11.88 13.02
C SER A 46 -4.48 -10.47 13.45
N SER A 47 -5.33 -9.80 12.66
CA SER A 47 -5.87 -8.48 13.04
C SER A 47 -6.47 -8.50 14.45
N GLY A 48 -6.19 -7.45 15.23
CA GLY A 48 -6.58 -7.36 16.65
C GLY A 48 -5.85 -8.33 17.60
N SER A 49 -4.81 -9.06 17.17
CA SER A 49 -3.98 -9.92 18.04
C SER A 49 -3.11 -9.14 19.04
N GLY A 50 -2.91 -7.84 18.82
CA GLY A 50 -1.95 -7.03 19.57
C GLY A 50 -0.55 -6.96 18.96
N LYS A 51 -0.30 -7.56 17.78
CA LYS A 51 0.97 -7.47 17.02
C LYS A 51 1.63 -6.09 17.10
N THR A 52 0.90 -5.05 16.67
CA THR A 52 1.41 -3.67 16.59
C THR A 52 1.61 -3.02 17.97
N VAL A 53 0.93 -3.50 19.03
CA VAL A 53 1.20 -3.11 20.42
C VAL A 53 2.56 -3.67 20.83
N LEU A 54 2.79 -4.97 20.70
CA LEU A 54 4.08 -5.58 21.05
C LEU A 54 5.25 -4.98 20.24
N SER A 55 5.07 -4.76 18.94
CA SER A 55 6.13 -4.15 18.12
C SER A 55 6.46 -2.71 18.57
N LYS A 56 5.46 -1.93 19.00
CA LYS A 56 5.69 -0.61 19.61
C LYS A 56 6.35 -0.72 20.99
N VAL A 57 5.98 -1.70 21.83
CA VAL A 57 6.69 -2.00 23.09
C VAL A 57 8.17 -2.24 22.83
N VAL A 58 8.53 -3.07 21.83
CA VAL A 58 9.94 -3.29 21.46
C VAL A 58 10.63 -1.98 21.03
N VAL A 59 9.95 -1.12 20.25
CA VAL A 59 10.50 0.21 19.89
C VAL A 59 10.69 1.10 21.12
N GLU A 60 9.72 1.17 22.02
CA GLU A 60 9.83 1.93 23.27
C GLU A 60 10.99 1.44 24.15
N GLU A 61 11.16 0.12 24.29
CA GLU A 61 12.24 -0.47 25.09
C GLU A 61 13.64 -0.26 24.49
N VAL A 62 13.83 -0.44 23.17
CA VAL A 62 15.17 -0.21 22.59
C VAL A 62 15.58 1.27 22.69
N VAL A 63 14.60 2.19 22.63
CA VAL A 63 14.82 3.63 22.80
C VAL A 63 15.19 3.97 24.26
N ARG A 64 14.53 3.34 25.24
CA ARG A 64 14.94 3.39 26.66
C ARG A 64 16.34 2.81 26.88
N ALA A 65 16.75 1.82 26.09
CA ALA A 65 18.10 1.27 26.06
C ALA A 65 19.13 2.12 25.28
N GLY A 66 18.72 3.28 24.74
CA GLY A 66 19.58 4.20 24.01
C GLY A 66 19.84 3.84 22.54
N LEU A 67 19.13 2.84 21.99
CA LEU A 67 19.29 2.39 20.60
C LEU A 67 18.28 3.11 19.68
N PRO A 68 18.74 3.82 18.63
CA PRO A 68 17.84 4.51 17.72
C PRO A 68 17.02 3.54 16.86
N ALA A 69 15.77 3.89 16.59
CA ALA A 69 14.84 3.09 15.81
C ALA A 69 14.45 3.78 14.49
N LEU A 70 14.48 3.03 13.41
CA LEU A 70 14.03 3.40 12.06
C LEU A 70 12.84 2.50 11.70
N CYS A 71 11.64 3.07 11.70
CA CYS A 71 10.37 2.36 11.57
C CYS A 71 9.68 2.71 10.25
N LEU A 72 9.33 1.71 9.45
CA LEU A 72 8.52 1.84 8.24
C LEU A 72 7.05 1.55 8.57
N ASP A 73 6.17 2.52 8.32
CA ASP A 73 4.76 2.49 8.72
C ASP A 73 3.81 2.53 7.50
N PRO A 74 3.39 1.37 6.96
CA PRO A 74 2.42 1.28 5.88
C PRO A 74 0.95 1.26 6.33
N GLN A 75 0.65 1.37 7.64
CA GLN A 75 -0.73 1.34 8.15
C GLN A 75 -1.15 2.68 8.80
N GLY A 76 -0.19 3.49 9.25
CA GLY A 76 -0.42 4.76 9.96
C GLY A 76 -0.46 4.61 11.49
N ASP A 77 -0.23 3.40 11.99
CA ASP A 77 -0.30 3.08 13.41
C ASP A 77 0.95 3.50 14.17
N LEU A 78 2.14 3.40 13.57
CA LEU A 78 3.39 3.65 14.31
C LEU A 78 3.55 5.13 14.65
N CYS A 79 2.97 6.01 13.85
CA CYS A 79 2.98 7.46 14.05
C CYS A 79 2.48 7.92 15.45
N SER A 80 1.63 7.15 16.14
CA SER A 80 1.22 7.48 17.52
C SER A 80 2.31 7.27 18.59
N LEU A 81 3.48 6.73 18.23
CA LEU A 81 4.67 6.82 19.09
C LEU A 81 5.08 8.28 19.36
N ALA A 82 4.67 9.24 18.53
CA ALA A 82 4.87 10.67 18.79
C ALA A 82 3.93 11.23 19.88
N LEU A 83 2.88 10.50 20.27
CA LEU A 83 1.87 10.93 21.22
C LEU A 83 2.16 10.35 22.60
N SER A 84 2.84 11.12 23.45
CA SER A 84 3.12 10.76 24.85
C SER A 84 1.84 10.35 25.58
N ALA A 85 1.90 9.28 26.38
CA ALA A 85 0.82 8.96 27.32
C ALA A 85 0.88 9.82 28.60
N HIS A 86 2.02 10.48 28.90
CA HIS A 86 2.17 11.31 30.10
C HIS A 86 1.26 12.54 30.08
N ASP A 87 1.15 13.16 28.89
CA ASP A 87 0.43 14.42 28.65
C ASP A 87 -1.12 14.24 28.70
N ASP A 88 -1.59 13.01 28.94
CA ASP A 88 -2.98 12.57 28.78
C ASP A 88 -3.45 11.79 30.02
N GLU A 89 -4.55 12.23 30.64
CA GLU A 89 -5.05 11.65 31.89
C GLU A 89 -5.72 10.28 31.70
N GLU A 90 -6.40 10.05 30.58
CA GLU A 90 -7.01 8.76 30.27
C GLU A 90 -5.91 7.73 29.91
N ALA A 91 -4.86 8.16 29.22
CA ALA A 91 -3.72 7.30 28.89
C ALA A 91 -2.90 6.91 30.14
N ARG A 92 -2.67 7.85 31.07
CA ARG A 92 -2.04 7.54 32.39
C ARG A 92 -2.90 6.56 33.20
N ALA A 93 -4.21 6.78 33.31
CA ALA A 93 -5.10 5.84 33.98
C ALA A 93 -5.11 4.44 33.32
N ALA A 94 -4.98 4.38 31.99
CA ALA A 94 -4.88 3.12 31.25
C ALA A 94 -3.54 2.38 31.42
N LEU A 95 -2.46 3.07 31.80
CA LEU A 95 -1.18 2.47 32.22
C LEU A 95 -1.31 1.84 33.62
N GLU A 96 -1.79 2.62 34.60
CA GLU A 96 -1.98 2.17 35.99
C GLU A 96 -2.91 0.95 36.06
N ALA A 97 -4.06 1.00 35.36
CA ALA A 97 -5.03 -0.08 35.29
C ALA A 97 -4.51 -1.37 34.61
N ARG A 98 -3.29 -1.35 34.06
CA ARG A 98 -2.60 -2.48 33.43
C ARG A 98 -1.25 -2.81 34.08
N GLY A 99 -0.97 -2.26 35.27
CA GLY A 99 0.24 -2.55 36.02
C GLY A 99 1.54 -2.01 35.40
N VAL A 100 1.44 -0.93 34.61
CA VAL A 100 2.60 -0.21 34.07
C VAL A 100 2.71 1.14 34.77
N ASP A 101 3.91 1.50 35.24
CA ASP A 101 4.16 2.75 35.94
C ASP A 101 4.10 3.97 34.98
N PRO A 102 3.22 4.97 35.21
CA PRO A 102 3.14 6.18 34.39
C PRO A 102 4.43 7.03 34.38
N GLU A 103 5.32 6.87 35.35
CA GLU A 103 6.64 7.51 35.35
C GLU A 103 7.51 7.02 34.17
N LEU A 104 7.30 5.79 33.69
CA LEU A 104 7.96 5.29 32.47
C LEU A 104 7.51 6.09 31.23
N ALA A 105 6.26 6.53 31.17
CA ALA A 105 5.76 7.35 30.06
C ALA A 105 6.33 8.78 30.11
N ARG A 106 6.55 9.33 31.32
CA ARG A 106 7.26 10.61 31.50
C ARG A 106 8.70 10.50 30.99
N ARG A 107 9.44 9.47 31.44
CA ARG A 107 10.82 9.21 31.01
C ARG A 107 10.92 8.98 29.51
N PHE A 108 10.05 8.16 28.93
CA PHE A 108 10.04 7.97 27.48
C PHE A 108 9.84 9.28 26.69
N ALA A 109 8.99 10.20 27.17
CA ALA A 109 8.85 11.52 26.54
C ALA A 109 10.09 12.42 26.70
N GLU A 110 10.85 12.27 27.79
CA GLU A 110 12.12 12.96 28.03
C GLU A 110 13.30 12.33 27.27
N ASP A 111 13.32 11.02 27.10
CA ASP A 111 14.40 10.25 26.48
C ASP A 111 14.23 10.10 24.95
N ALA A 112 13.00 10.12 24.41
CA ALA A 112 12.76 9.89 22.98
C ALA A 112 12.77 11.18 22.13
N ASP A 113 13.39 11.11 20.95
CA ASP A 113 13.26 12.09 19.86
C ASP A 113 12.46 11.45 18.71
N VAL A 114 11.12 11.47 18.82
CA VAL A 114 10.23 10.86 17.83
C VAL A 114 9.93 11.83 16.69
N VAL A 115 10.22 11.42 15.45
CA VAL A 115 10.08 12.22 14.22
C VAL A 115 9.34 11.41 13.15
N VAL A 116 8.20 11.94 12.65
CA VAL A 116 7.49 11.33 11.51
C VAL A 116 7.95 11.95 10.20
N PHE A 117 8.54 11.12 9.36
CA PHE A 117 8.95 11.42 8.00
C PHE A 117 7.85 11.02 7.01
N THR A 118 7.45 11.93 6.11
CA THR A 118 6.39 11.70 5.11
C THR A 118 6.95 11.81 3.68
N PRO A 119 7.28 10.68 3.03
CA PRO A 119 7.76 10.67 1.66
C PRO A 119 6.78 11.34 0.69
N ALA A 120 7.29 12.14 -0.25
CA ALA A 120 6.49 12.89 -1.22
C ALA A 120 5.39 13.82 -0.62
N SER A 121 5.42 14.13 0.68
CA SER A 121 4.38 14.93 1.35
C SER A 121 4.99 15.87 2.39
N THR A 122 4.34 17.01 2.64
CA THR A 122 4.79 18.07 3.57
C THR A 122 4.05 18.04 4.91
N ARG A 123 3.38 16.93 5.22
CA ARG A 123 2.60 16.77 6.45
C ARG A 123 3.52 16.60 7.65
N GLY A 124 4.38 15.59 7.61
CA GLY A 124 5.50 15.42 8.53
C GLY A 124 6.75 16.13 7.99
N VAL A 125 7.92 15.59 8.34
CA VAL A 125 9.19 15.96 7.72
C VAL A 125 9.26 15.33 6.32
N PRO A 126 9.35 16.08 5.21
CA PRO A 126 9.39 15.48 3.89
C PRO A 126 10.67 14.66 3.71
N LEU A 127 10.55 13.45 3.17
CA LEU A 127 11.69 12.56 2.88
C LEU A 127 11.87 12.38 1.38
N GLY A 128 13.07 12.70 0.88
CA GLY A 128 13.46 12.63 -0.53
C GLY A 128 14.39 11.46 -0.82
N ALA A 129 13.99 10.58 -1.75
CA ALA A 129 14.73 9.38 -2.16
C ALA A 129 15.60 9.60 -3.42
N ASP A 130 16.04 10.83 -3.66
CA ASP A 130 16.94 11.16 -4.77
C ASP A 130 18.30 10.42 -4.62
N PRO A 131 18.74 9.61 -5.61
CA PRO A 131 20.03 8.91 -5.54
C PRO A 131 21.24 9.86 -5.51
N LEU A 132 21.17 11.00 -6.20
CA LEU A 132 22.24 11.98 -6.33
C LEU A 132 22.29 12.95 -5.15
N ALA A 133 21.18 13.13 -4.41
CA ALA A 133 21.17 14.04 -3.26
C ALA A 133 22.12 13.61 -2.12
N ALA A 134 22.37 12.29 -1.97
CA ALA A 134 23.29 11.72 -0.98
C ALA A 134 24.75 11.74 -1.43
N SER A 135 25.04 11.90 -2.74
CA SER A 135 26.43 12.00 -3.21
C SER A 135 27.13 13.29 -2.73
N SER A 136 26.38 14.26 -2.21
CA SER A 136 26.86 15.62 -1.91
C SER A 136 27.44 15.80 -0.48
N GLY A 137 27.65 14.71 0.26
CA GLY A 137 28.19 14.72 1.62
C GLY A 137 29.73 14.68 1.71
N PRO A 138 30.32 14.97 2.88
CA PRO A 138 31.77 14.91 3.08
C PRO A 138 32.34 13.47 3.05
N ASP A 139 31.55 12.46 3.41
CA ASP A 139 31.96 11.03 3.42
C ASP A 139 31.58 10.28 2.12
N ALA A 140 31.62 10.96 0.96
CA ALA A 140 31.13 10.39 -0.30
C ALA A 140 31.97 9.21 -0.87
N GLY A 141 33.16 8.96 -0.31
CA GLY A 141 34.17 8.04 -0.84
C GLY A 141 35.01 8.68 -1.95
N GLU A 142 35.81 7.86 -2.64
CA GLU A 142 36.52 8.30 -3.85
C GLU A 142 35.50 8.59 -4.98
N ASP A 143 35.75 9.64 -5.77
CA ASP A 143 34.76 10.23 -6.68
C ASP A 143 34.26 9.26 -7.77
N GLU A 144 35.10 8.35 -8.25
CA GLU A 144 34.75 7.37 -9.30
C GLU A 144 33.71 6.34 -8.80
N GLU A 145 33.91 5.77 -7.60
CA GLU A 145 32.94 4.87 -6.99
C GLU A 145 31.62 5.58 -6.65
N ARG A 146 31.70 6.84 -6.18
CA ARG A 146 30.57 7.68 -5.79
C ARG A 146 29.58 7.84 -6.95
N TRP A 147 30.06 8.20 -8.14
CA TRP A 147 29.21 8.41 -9.31
C TRP A 147 28.75 7.08 -9.94
N THR A 148 29.62 6.07 -9.99
CA THR A 148 29.26 4.71 -10.41
C THR A 148 28.12 4.12 -9.56
N ARG A 149 28.16 4.27 -8.23
CA ARG A 149 27.05 3.86 -7.32
C ARG A 149 25.74 4.58 -7.66
N ALA A 150 25.76 5.89 -7.83
CA ALA A 150 24.57 6.67 -8.13
C ALA A 150 23.98 6.33 -9.52
N ALA A 151 24.83 6.14 -10.53
CA ALA A 151 24.46 5.65 -11.85
C ALA A 151 23.75 4.29 -11.79
N GLY A 152 24.26 3.36 -10.97
CA GLY A 152 23.63 2.05 -10.73
C GLY A 152 22.23 2.13 -10.15
N THR A 153 22.02 2.94 -9.11
CA THR A 153 20.67 3.16 -8.55
C THR A 153 19.72 3.78 -9.58
N LEU A 154 20.20 4.68 -10.44
CA LEU A 154 19.39 5.31 -11.49
C LEU A 154 19.03 4.34 -12.64
N ALA A 155 19.96 3.49 -13.07
CA ALA A 155 19.68 2.44 -14.05
C ALA A 155 18.64 1.43 -13.52
N ALA A 156 18.80 0.98 -12.27
CA ALA A 156 17.84 0.09 -11.62
C ALA A 156 16.46 0.72 -11.42
N LEU A 157 16.40 2.00 -11.04
CA LEU A 157 15.15 2.78 -10.95
C LEU A 157 14.41 2.80 -12.31
N LEU A 158 15.12 3.10 -13.40
CA LEU A 158 14.54 3.13 -14.75
C LEU A 158 14.26 1.74 -15.35
N GLY A 159 14.58 0.66 -14.64
CA GLY A 159 14.30 -0.72 -15.06
C GLY A 159 15.32 -1.28 -16.04
N TYR A 160 16.60 -0.94 -15.85
CA TYR A 160 17.76 -1.48 -16.56
C TYR A 160 18.73 -2.09 -15.54
N ALA A 161 18.32 -3.19 -14.90
CA ALA A 161 19.08 -3.86 -13.85
C ALA A 161 19.37 -5.31 -14.22
N GLY A 162 20.66 -5.66 -14.30
CA GLY A 162 21.11 -7.04 -14.50
C GLY A 162 21.08 -7.54 -15.94
N ASP A 163 21.15 -6.63 -16.92
CA ASP A 163 21.41 -6.93 -18.32
C ASP A 163 22.53 -6.03 -18.89
N ASP A 164 23.17 -6.46 -19.98
CA ASP A 164 24.24 -5.73 -20.68
C ASP A 164 23.80 -4.30 -21.10
N ASP A 165 22.50 -4.13 -21.36
CA ASP A 165 21.89 -2.82 -21.64
C ASP A 165 21.89 -1.89 -20.42
N GLY A 166 21.71 -2.43 -19.22
CA GLY A 166 21.91 -1.73 -17.96
C GLY A 166 23.35 -1.32 -17.73
N GLU A 167 24.33 -2.18 -18.01
CA GLU A 167 25.75 -1.84 -17.87
C GLU A 167 26.16 -0.69 -18.80
N GLY A 168 25.73 -0.73 -20.08
CA GLY A 168 25.93 0.38 -21.01
C GLY A 168 25.30 1.69 -20.53
N PHE A 169 24.08 1.64 -19.97
CA PHE A 169 23.43 2.85 -19.43
C PHE A 169 24.08 3.37 -18.13
N MET A 170 24.53 2.48 -17.23
CA MET A 170 25.28 2.84 -16.03
C MET A 170 26.58 3.58 -16.39
N ALA A 171 27.34 3.07 -17.37
CA ALA A 171 28.57 3.70 -17.83
C ALA A 171 28.32 5.12 -18.38
N VAL A 172 27.26 5.32 -19.18
CA VAL A 172 26.88 6.66 -19.67
C VAL A 172 26.56 7.61 -18.51
N LEU A 173 25.78 7.16 -17.52
CA LEU A 173 25.43 8.01 -16.37
C LEU A 173 26.66 8.34 -15.51
N ALA A 174 27.53 7.38 -15.24
CA ALA A 174 28.76 7.58 -14.47
C ALA A 174 29.65 8.64 -15.13
N THR A 175 30.00 8.44 -16.41
CA THR A 175 30.83 9.40 -17.18
C THR A 175 30.22 10.81 -17.25
N VAL A 176 28.90 10.94 -17.36
CA VAL A 176 28.23 12.26 -17.34
C VAL A 176 28.32 12.91 -15.97
N LEU A 177 28.17 12.14 -14.88
CA LEU A 177 28.24 12.66 -13.52
C LEU A 177 29.68 13.08 -13.14
N GLU A 178 30.66 12.25 -13.49
CA GLU A 178 32.10 12.47 -13.30
C GLU A 178 32.58 13.73 -14.03
N ALA A 179 32.44 13.79 -15.35
CA ALA A 179 32.92 14.93 -16.15
C ALA A 179 32.28 16.27 -15.75
N ARG A 180 31.07 16.23 -15.19
CA ARG A 180 30.38 17.42 -14.66
C ARG A 180 30.84 17.79 -13.26
N ALA A 181 31.25 16.82 -12.44
CA ALA A 181 31.90 17.07 -11.15
C ALA A 181 33.33 17.62 -11.32
N GLU A 182 34.13 17.07 -12.23
CA GLU A 182 35.47 17.57 -12.60
C GLU A 182 35.42 19.02 -13.10
N ALA A 183 34.39 19.37 -13.87
CA ALA A 183 34.15 20.74 -14.34
C ALA A 183 33.67 21.72 -13.23
N GLY A 184 33.51 21.26 -11.98
CA GLY A 184 33.00 22.06 -10.86
C GLY A 184 31.48 22.28 -10.86
N GLU A 185 30.75 21.64 -11.77
CA GLU A 185 29.30 21.81 -11.99
C GLU A 185 28.52 20.52 -11.69
N ALA A 186 28.87 19.88 -10.57
CA ALA A 186 28.37 18.57 -10.14
C ALA A 186 26.84 18.48 -10.07
N LEU A 187 26.27 17.39 -10.60
CA LEU A 187 24.82 17.21 -10.75
C LEU A 187 24.21 16.55 -9.50
N THR A 188 23.86 17.35 -8.49
CA THR A 188 23.44 16.90 -7.14
C THR A 188 21.95 16.54 -6.99
N SER A 189 21.26 16.22 -8.09
CA SER A 189 19.85 15.77 -8.09
C SER A 189 19.47 15.14 -9.43
N VAL A 190 18.43 14.29 -9.44
CA VAL A 190 17.84 13.74 -10.67
C VAL A 190 17.41 14.86 -11.62
N GLY A 191 16.85 15.96 -11.07
CA GLY A 191 16.46 17.14 -11.84
C GLY A 191 17.60 17.72 -12.67
N ALA A 192 18.72 18.04 -12.03
CA ALA A 192 19.88 18.59 -12.73
C ALA A 192 20.44 17.61 -13.79
N LEU A 193 20.38 16.30 -13.53
CA LEU A 193 20.80 15.28 -14.50
C LEU A 193 19.84 15.17 -15.70
N THR A 194 18.52 15.16 -15.49
CA THR A 194 17.52 15.18 -16.57
C THR A 194 17.66 16.43 -17.41
N ASP A 195 17.66 17.60 -16.76
CA ASP A 195 17.72 18.90 -17.42
C ASP A 195 19.01 19.00 -18.28
N HIS A 196 20.16 18.54 -17.74
CA HIS A 196 21.42 18.47 -18.49
C HIS A 196 21.37 17.48 -19.68
N LEU A 197 20.89 16.25 -19.47
CA LEU A 197 20.81 15.23 -20.53
C LEU A 197 19.83 15.60 -21.66
N VAL A 198 18.77 16.35 -21.36
CA VAL A 198 17.84 16.89 -22.37
C VAL A 198 18.53 17.97 -23.20
N THR A 199 19.17 18.96 -22.56
CA THR A 199 19.96 19.98 -23.28
C THR A 199 21.07 19.36 -24.13
N LEU A 200 21.69 18.26 -23.66
CA LEU A 200 22.71 17.53 -24.40
C LEU A 200 22.16 16.81 -25.65
N ASP A 201 20.93 16.27 -25.61
CA ASP A 201 20.27 15.70 -26.80
C ASP A 201 19.84 16.79 -27.80
N GLU A 202 19.29 17.90 -27.31
CA GLU A 202 18.90 19.05 -28.14
C GLU A 202 20.10 19.70 -28.85
N ALA A 203 21.29 19.68 -28.22
CA ALA A 203 22.55 20.12 -28.81
C ALA A 203 23.24 19.05 -29.70
N GLY A 204 22.68 17.84 -29.82
CA GLY A 204 23.29 16.72 -30.56
C GLY A 204 24.49 16.06 -29.87
N GLY A 205 24.78 16.41 -28.62
CA GLY A 205 25.97 15.97 -27.87
C GLY A 205 25.91 14.54 -27.30
N LEU A 206 24.98 13.68 -27.73
CA LEU A 206 24.89 12.29 -27.28
C LEU A 206 25.84 11.33 -28.02
N ASP A 207 26.33 11.69 -29.21
CA ASP A 207 27.16 10.79 -30.03
C ASP A 207 28.45 10.28 -29.34
N PRO A 208 29.17 11.05 -28.50
CA PRO A 208 30.32 10.55 -27.73
C PRO A 208 30.01 9.40 -26.75
N TYR A 209 28.73 9.17 -26.45
CA TYR A 209 28.23 8.11 -25.56
C TYR A 209 27.77 6.86 -26.32
N ALA A 210 27.66 6.93 -27.66
CA ALA A 210 27.27 5.82 -28.52
C ALA A 210 28.19 4.57 -28.38
N ARG A 211 29.44 4.78 -27.93
CA ARG A 211 30.42 3.73 -27.61
C ARG A 211 30.07 2.88 -26.37
N PHE A 212 29.24 3.41 -25.47
CA PHE A 212 28.78 2.71 -24.27
C PHE A 212 27.35 2.19 -24.45
N TRP A 213 26.48 2.99 -25.06
CA TRP A 213 25.08 2.63 -25.28
C TRP A 213 24.46 3.37 -26.45
N SER A 214 23.55 2.74 -27.20
CA SER A 214 23.06 3.35 -28.44
C SER A 214 22.18 4.57 -28.17
N VAL A 215 22.36 5.62 -28.98
CA VAL A 215 21.72 6.93 -28.78
C VAL A 215 20.18 6.82 -28.72
N ASP A 216 19.57 5.92 -29.51
CA ASP A 216 18.12 5.68 -29.45
C ASP A 216 17.65 4.98 -28.17
N LYS A 217 18.49 4.18 -27.50
CA LYS A 217 18.20 3.65 -26.16
C LYS A 217 18.39 4.75 -25.11
N LEU A 218 19.46 5.54 -25.23
CA LEU A 218 19.73 6.70 -24.36
C LEU A 218 18.58 7.72 -24.39
N ARG A 219 18.11 8.12 -25.57
CA ARG A 219 16.92 8.98 -25.75
C ARG A 219 15.65 8.39 -25.13
N LYS A 220 15.48 7.05 -25.15
CA LYS A 220 14.37 6.39 -24.47
C LYS A 220 14.53 6.43 -22.94
N ALA A 221 15.75 6.30 -22.43
CA ALA A 221 16.05 6.39 -21.00
C ALA A 221 15.92 7.83 -20.46
N ILE A 222 16.41 8.86 -21.19
CA ILE A 222 16.20 10.28 -20.84
C ILE A 222 14.69 10.58 -20.75
N ARG A 223 13.89 10.10 -21.71
CA ARG A 223 12.41 10.17 -21.66
C ARG A 223 11.76 9.32 -20.57
N LYS A 224 12.45 8.35 -19.95
CA LYS A 224 11.99 7.68 -18.71
C LYS A 224 12.39 8.51 -17.48
N LEU A 225 13.61 9.04 -17.43
CA LEU A 225 14.14 9.87 -16.34
C LEU A 225 13.25 11.10 -16.11
N ALA A 226 12.93 11.83 -17.19
CA ALA A 226 12.00 12.96 -17.16
C ALA A 226 10.59 12.62 -16.64
N ARG A 227 10.13 11.36 -16.73
CA ARG A 227 8.82 10.94 -16.18
C ARG A 227 8.83 10.77 -14.66
N LEU A 228 10.00 10.56 -14.04
CA LEU A 228 10.13 10.56 -12.57
C LEU A 228 9.79 11.93 -11.98
N GLU A 229 9.93 12.98 -12.79
CA GLU A 229 9.78 14.37 -12.41
C GLU A 229 8.41 14.97 -12.76
N VAL A 230 7.50 14.15 -13.28
CA VAL A 230 6.13 14.52 -13.62
C VAL A 230 5.16 13.92 -12.58
N GLY A 231 4.13 14.69 -12.22
CA GLY A 231 3.08 14.24 -11.30
C GLY A 231 3.56 14.03 -9.86
N PRO A 232 2.91 13.17 -9.07
CA PRO A 232 3.22 12.98 -7.64
C PRO A 232 4.66 12.53 -7.36
N ARG A 233 5.23 11.68 -8.23
CA ARG A 233 6.61 11.15 -8.10
C ARG A 233 7.67 12.26 -8.00
N ARG A 234 7.45 13.41 -8.64
CA ARG A 234 8.34 14.59 -8.56
C ARG A 234 8.71 14.98 -7.13
N LYS A 235 7.76 14.88 -6.19
CA LYS A 235 7.99 15.26 -4.78
C LYS A 235 8.93 14.29 -4.07
N LEU A 236 9.01 13.02 -4.48
CA LEU A 236 9.93 12.04 -3.90
C LEU A 236 11.40 12.32 -4.28
N PHE A 237 11.63 13.04 -5.38
CA PHE A 237 12.98 13.34 -5.88
C PHE A 237 13.42 14.81 -5.69
N ARG A 238 12.49 15.80 -5.68
CA ARG A 238 12.83 17.24 -5.59
C ARG A 238 12.58 17.91 -4.22
N LEU A 239 12.11 17.19 -3.20
CA LEU A 239 11.69 17.78 -1.91
C LEU A 239 12.16 16.93 -0.71
N GLY A 240 12.65 17.62 0.32
CA GLY A 240 12.79 17.06 1.67
C GLY A 240 14.22 16.81 2.13
N VAL A 241 14.27 16.22 3.32
CA VAL A 241 15.47 15.64 3.93
C VAL A 241 15.98 14.52 3.03
N PRO A 242 17.30 14.42 2.75
CA PRO A 242 17.83 13.32 1.96
C PRO A 242 17.61 11.98 2.67
N LEU A 243 17.47 10.91 1.88
CA LEU A 243 17.50 9.55 2.39
C LEU A 243 18.92 9.24 2.89
N ASP A 244 19.18 9.56 4.15
CA ASP A 244 20.47 9.47 4.84
C ASP A 244 20.29 8.73 6.16
N ILE A 245 21.15 7.76 6.44
CA ILE A 245 20.92 6.82 7.55
C ILE A 245 21.35 7.40 8.90
N ASP A 246 22.44 8.14 8.97
CA ASP A 246 22.87 8.77 10.22
C ASP A 246 21.89 9.89 10.62
N LEU A 247 21.44 10.70 9.65
CA LEU A 247 20.39 11.70 9.86
C LEU A 247 19.09 11.04 10.33
N LEU A 248 18.63 9.96 9.67
CA LEU A 248 17.43 9.23 10.09
C LEU A 248 17.58 8.65 11.50
N LEU A 249 18.75 8.12 11.87
CA LEU A 249 19.06 7.62 13.21
C LEU A 249 19.42 8.73 14.23
N GLY A 250 19.36 10.01 13.83
CA GLY A 250 19.59 11.16 14.70
C GLY A 250 21.06 11.38 15.11
N ARG A 251 21.99 10.74 14.40
CA ARG A 251 23.43 10.96 14.53
C ARG A 251 23.83 12.23 13.78
N GLY A 252 25.01 12.78 14.09
CA GLY A 252 25.50 14.05 13.54
C GLY A 252 25.48 15.20 14.56
N SER A 253 25.69 16.43 14.08
CA SER A 253 25.85 17.63 14.93
C SER A 253 25.04 18.86 14.47
N GLY A 254 24.31 18.77 13.35
CA GLY A 254 23.38 19.82 12.91
C GLY A 254 22.02 19.73 13.62
N PRO A 255 21.11 20.68 13.35
CA PRO A 255 19.78 20.73 13.97
C PRO A 255 18.93 19.46 13.72
N GLU A 256 19.18 18.75 12.62
CA GLU A 256 18.53 17.49 12.24
C GLU A 256 18.87 16.29 13.15
N ALA A 257 19.93 16.38 13.96
CA ALA A 257 20.33 15.35 14.93
C ALA A 257 19.27 15.14 16.05
N ALA A 258 19.48 14.11 16.87
CA ALA A 258 18.74 13.97 18.12
C ALA A 258 19.26 15.00 19.15
N PRO A 259 18.40 15.68 19.92
CA PRO A 259 18.85 16.57 20.99
C PRO A 259 19.74 15.84 22.02
N PRO A 260 20.70 16.52 22.68
CA PRO A 260 21.60 15.87 23.62
C PRO A 260 20.88 15.06 24.71
N GLY A 261 21.25 13.79 24.84
CA GLY A 261 20.61 12.84 25.78
C GLY A 261 19.38 12.10 25.22
N LYS A 262 18.80 12.53 24.09
CA LYS A 262 17.67 11.85 23.46
C LYS A 262 18.07 10.79 22.44
N THR A 263 17.23 9.76 22.32
CA THR A 263 17.35 8.64 21.38
C THR A 263 16.27 8.73 20.30
N ARG A 264 16.69 8.64 19.03
CA ARG A 264 15.81 8.87 17.86
C ARG A 264 14.83 7.72 17.60
N VAL A 265 13.59 8.08 17.28
CA VAL A 265 12.63 7.21 16.58
C VAL A 265 12.22 7.89 15.27
N ALA A 266 12.75 7.44 14.14
CA ALA A 266 12.36 7.90 12.81
C ALA A 266 11.26 7.02 12.23
N ILE A 267 10.08 7.58 12.02
CA ILE A 267 8.90 6.87 11.53
C ILE A 267 8.64 7.32 10.10
N VAL A 268 8.92 6.47 9.11
CA VAL A 268 8.63 6.74 7.70
C VAL A 268 7.21 6.30 7.41
N HIS A 269 6.29 7.26 7.39
CA HIS A 269 4.86 7.04 7.12
C HIS A 269 4.64 6.78 5.62
N LEU A 270 4.57 5.51 5.23
CA LEU A 270 4.50 5.10 3.82
C LEU A 270 3.14 5.40 3.17
N ASN A 271 2.08 5.73 3.94
CA ASN A 271 0.76 6.01 3.38
C ASN A 271 0.62 7.37 2.67
N SER A 272 1.61 8.25 2.78
CA SER A 272 1.72 9.42 1.87
C SER A 272 2.12 9.04 0.43
N LEU A 273 2.52 7.78 0.19
CA LEU A 273 2.74 7.22 -1.14
C LEU A 273 1.51 6.43 -1.59
N HIS A 274 0.82 6.95 -2.61
CA HIS A 274 -0.47 6.40 -3.07
C HIS A 274 -0.36 5.13 -3.92
N SER A 275 0.83 4.78 -4.42
CA SER A 275 1.04 3.53 -5.18
C SER A 275 1.98 2.57 -4.45
N GLN A 276 1.72 1.28 -4.59
CA GLN A 276 2.53 0.24 -3.96
C GLN A 276 3.93 0.13 -4.61
N GLU A 277 4.10 0.49 -5.89
CA GLU A 277 5.43 0.57 -6.52
C GLU A 277 6.28 1.68 -5.87
N ASP A 278 5.69 2.83 -5.52
CA ASP A 278 6.43 3.92 -4.85
C ASP A 278 6.90 3.50 -3.45
N LYS A 279 6.04 2.78 -2.71
CA LYS A 279 6.40 2.20 -1.42
C LYS A 279 7.55 1.20 -1.56
N GLU A 280 7.45 0.27 -2.51
CA GLU A 280 8.52 -0.70 -2.80
C GLU A 280 9.84 -0.06 -3.22
N PHE A 281 9.79 0.99 -4.05
CA PHE A 281 10.98 1.73 -4.45
C PHE A 281 11.66 2.42 -3.26
N LEU A 282 10.90 3.14 -2.43
CA LEU A 282 11.47 3.79 -1.24
C LEU A 282 12.06 2.76 -0.26
N VAL A 283 11.37 1.65 -0.03
CA VAL A 283 11.86 0.59 0.86
C VAL A 283 13.12 -0.09 0.29
N ALA A 284 13.24 -0.22 -1.04
CA ALA A 284 14.48 -0.69 -1.68
C ALA A 284 15.63 0.31 -1.46
N ALA A 285 15.42 1.58 -1.83
CA ALA A 285 16.43 2.64 -1.71
C ALA A 285 16.88 2.88 -0.27
N LEU A 286 15.99 2.70 0.72
CA LEU A 286 16.34 2.75 2.14
C LEU A 286 17.11 1.50 2.58
N ALA A 287 16.69 0.30 2.17
CA ALA A 287 17.37 -0.95 2.51
C ALA A 287 18.80 -1.01 1.93
N GLU A 288 19.01 -0.51 0.71
CA GLU A 288 20.33 -0.40 0.06
C GLU A 288 21.25 0.57 0.80
N ARG A 289 20.75 1.75 1.17
CA ARG A 289 21.51 2.73 1.97
C ARG A 289 21.83 2.22 3.37
N LEU A 290 20.89 1.54 4.02
CA LEU A 290 21.07 0.92 5.33
C LEU A 290 22.09 -0.24 5.27
N TYR A 291 22.11 -1.00 4.18
CA TYR A 291 23.12 -2.03 3.90
C TYR A 291 24.52 -1.42 3.68
N ALA A 292 24.63 -0.32 2.92
CA ALA A 292 25.91 0.38 2.75
C ALA A 292 26.41 0.97 4.07
N TRP A 293 25.52 1.63 4.81
CA TRP A 293 25.83 2.27 6.09
C TRP A 293 26.33 1.27 7.16
N MET A 294 25.73 0.08 7.27
CA MET A 294 26.19 -0.92 8.24
C MET A 294 27.55 -1.55 7.87
N LEU A 295 27.93 -1.54 6.58
CA LEU A 295 29.27 -1.96 6.15
C LEU A 295 30.32 -0.89 6.51
N ALA A 296 29.97 0.40 6.40
CA ALA A 296 30.82 1.51 6.84
C ALA A 296 30.90 1.63 8.38
N ASN A 297 29.85 1.24 9.09
CA ASN A 297 29.73 1.27 10.54
C ASN A 297 29.67 -0.16 11.14
N PRO A 298 30.71 -1.01 11.04
CA PRO A 298 30.65 -2.37 11.55
C PRO A 298 30.63 -2.41 13.09
N SER A 299 29.59 -3.04 13.66
CA SER A 299 29.46 -3.26 15.11
C SER A 299 29.18 -4.74 15.43
N ALA A 300 29.77 -5.25 16.51
CA ALA A 300 29.42 -6.57 17.07
C ALA A 300 28.19 -6.52 18.00
N GLU A 301 27.84 -5.33 18.50
CA GLU A 301 26.71 -5.10 19.42
C GLU A 301 25.58 -4.31 18.73
N PRO A 302 24.33 -4.36 19.25
CA PRO A 302 23.22 -3.58 18.72
C PRO A 302 23.56 -2.08 18.61
N GLN A 303 23.24 -1.47 17.46
CA GLN A 303 23.47 -0.04 17.23
C GLN A 303 22.29 0.72 16.56
N ALA A 304 21.31 -0.01 16.03
CA ALA A 304 20.06 0.52 15.47
C ALA A 304 19.01 -0.60 15.33
N LEU A 305 17.73 -0.26 15.50
CA LEU A 305 16.60 -1.11 15.16
C LEU A 305 15.98 -0.68 13.83
N PHE A 306 15.96 -1.56 12.84
CA PHE A 306 15.17 -1.41 11.62
C PHE A 306 13.87 -2.20 11.75
N TYR A 307 12.75 -1.49 11.87
CA TYR A 307 11.40 -2.06 11.98
C TYR A 307 10.62 -1.81 10.67
N LEU A 308 10.02 -2.87 10.10
CA LEU A 308 8.99 -2.75 9.08
C LEU A 308 7.73 -3.46 9.53
N ASP A 309 6.64 -2.71 9.71
CA ASP A 309 5.33 -3.32 9.91
C ASP A 309 4.71 -3.77 8.59
N GLU A 310 3.95 -4.85 8.65
CA GLU A 310 3.34 -5.53 7.50
C GLU A 310 4.33 -5.81 6.34
N VAL A 311 5.33 -6.66 6.60
CA VAL A 311 6.40 -7.01 5.64
C VAL A 311 5.92 -7.76 4.39
N ALA A 312 4.76 -8.42 4.43
CA ALA A 312 4.28 -9.33 3.38
C ALA A 312 4.24 -8.74 1.95
N PRO A 313 3.76 -7.51 1.69
CA PRO A 313 3.80 -6.92 0.34
C PRO A 313 5.22 -6.74 -0.22
N TYR A 314 6.22 -6.57 0.66
CA TYR A 314 7.60 -6.23 0.33
C TYR A 314 8.52 -7.45 0.18
N VAL A 315 8.18 -8.58 0.81
CA VAL A 315 8.93 -9.85 0.73
C VAL A 315 7.99 -11.06 0.49
N PRO A 316 7.13 -11.05 -0.55
CA PRO A 316 6.19 -12.15 -0.81
C PRO A 316 6.90 -13.37 -1.44
N PRO A 317 6.34 -14.60 -1.36
CA PRO A 317 6.96 -15.79 -1.92
C PRO A 317 7.19 -15.74 -3.43
N VAL A 318 6.13 -15.49 -4.21
CA VAL A 318 6.14 -15.65 -5.68
C VAL A 318 6.57 -14.39 -6.42
N ARG A 319 6.00 -13.23 -6.06
CA ARG A 319 6.31 -11.95 -6.71
C ARG A 319 7.71 -11.48 -6.32
N LYS A 320 8.40 -10.77 -7.22
CA LYS A 320 9.67 -10.07 -6.96
C LYS A 320 9.46 -8.54 -6.95
N PRO A 321 8.95 -7.94 -5.86
CA PRO A 321 8.99 -6.49 -5.68
C PRO A 321 10.43 -5.98 -5.63
N ARG A 322 10.64 -4.70 -5.99
CA ARG A 322 11.99 -4.11 -6.13
C ARG A 322 12.84 -4.26 -4.85
N CYS A 323 12.21 -4.11 -3.68
CA CYS A 323 12.85 -4.22 -2.37
C CYS A 323 13.18 -5.64 -1.90
N LYS A 324 12.69 -6.71 -2.57
CA LYS A 324 12.77 -8.08 -2.04
C LYS A 324 14.21 -8.52 -1.79
N ASP A 325 15.08 -8.31 -2.76
CA ASP A 325 16.46 -8.78 -2.72
C ASP A 325 17.27 -7.97 -1.69
N SER A 326 17.10 -6.63 -1.67
CA SER A 326 17.75 -5.72 -0.71
C SER A 326 17.36 -6.04 0.74
N LEU A 327 16.08 -6.36 1.00
CA LEU A 327 15.61 -6.81 2.32
C LEU A 327 16.14 -8.21 2.69
N GLN A 328 16.13 -9.17 1.76
CA GLN A 328 16.70 -10.50 2.02
C GLN A 328 18.22 -10.45 2.27
N LEU A 329 18.93 -9.52 1.62
CA LEU A 329 20.35 -9.27 1.83
C LEU A 329 20.63 -8.69 3.23
N LEU A 330 19.82 -7.74 3.69
CA LEU A 330 19.85 -7.25 5.07
C LEU A 330 19.63 -8.39 6.07
N PHE A 331 18.53 -9.13 5.98
CA PHE A 331 18.21 -10.19 6.97
C PHE A 331 19.30 -11.28 7.05
N LYS A 332 20.04 -11.52 5.96
CA LYS A 332 21.14 -12.49 5.91
C LYS A 332 22.44 -11.98 6.56
N GLN A 333 22.66 -10.66 6.62
CA GLN A 333 23.97 -10.07 6.95
C GLN A 333 23.96 -9.09 8.13
N ALA A 334 22.88 -8.36 8.36
CA ALA A 334 22.76 -7.27 9.34
C ALA A 334 23.22 -7.64 10.75
N ARG A 335 22.95 -8.90 11.16
CA ARG A 335 23.41 -9.50 12.43
C ARG A 335 24.92 -9.40 12.71
N LYS A 336 25.76 -9.25 11.69
CA LYS A 336 27.24 -9.11 11.82
C LYS A 336 27.69 -7.66 12.06
N TYR A 337 26.79 -6.71 11.86
CA TYR A 337 27.09 -5.27 11.80
C TYR A 337 26.21 -4.47 12.78
N GLY A 338 25.69 -5.12 13.82
CA GLY A 338 24.92 -4.48 14.90
C GLY A 338 23.54 -3.98 14.52
N LEU A 339 23.09 -4.23 13.28
CA LEU A 339 21.78 -3.80 12.80
C LEU A 339 20.74 -4.87 13.13
N CYS A 340 19.80 -4.51 14.00
CA CYS A 340 18.72 -5.37 14.44
C CYS A 340 17.50 -5.20 13.53
N CYS A 341 16.97 -6.28 12.95
CA CYS A 341 15.73 -6.24 12.18
C CYS A 341 14.53 -6.70 13.03
N LEU A 342 13.48 -5.90 13.13
CA LEU A 342 12.14 -6.30 13.59
C LEU A 342 11.21 -6.32 12.38
N MET A 343 10.63 -7.47 12.06
CA MET A 343 9.63 -7.59 11.01
C MET A 343 8.30 -8.02 11.63
N ALA A 344 7.19 -7.58 11.06
CA ALA A 344 5.87 -7.94 11.55
C ALA A 344 4.88 -8.16 10.40
N THR A 345 3.95 -9.11 10.55
CA THR A 345 2.85 -9.32 9.58
C THR A 345 1.62 -9.96 10.20
N GLN A 346 0.45 -9.66 9.62
CA GLN A 346 -0.81 -10.35 9.91
C GLN A 346 -0.92 -11.71 9.18
N ASN A 347 -0.27 -11.85 8.03
CA ASN A 347 -0.37 -13.00 7.12
C ASN A 347 1.01 -13.67 6.92
N PRO A 348 1.51 -14.51 7.85
CA PRO A 348 2.76 -15.25 7.62
C PRO A 348 2.73 -16.15 6.38
N GLY A 349 1.54 -16.55 5.89
CA GLY A 349 1.42 -17.26 4.61
C GLY A 349 1.86 -16.46 3.38
N ASP A 350 1.87 -15.13 3.47
CA ASP A 350 2.16 -14.18 2.38
C ASP A 350 3.62 -13.67 2.41
N VAL A 351 4.51 -14.27 3.22
CA VAL A 351 5.95 -13.92 3.32
C VAL A 351 6.83 -15.05 2.78
N ASP A 352 7.93 -14.70 2.11
CA ASP A 352 8.95 -15.66 1.65
C ASP A 352 9.60 -16.40 2.83
N TYR A 353 9.43 -17.73 2.85
CA TYR A 353 9.96 -18.60 3.90
C TYR A 353 11.48 -18.49 4.10
N ARG A 354 12.24 -18.14 3.05
CA ARG A 354 13.71 -17.97 3.14
C ARG A 354 14.09 -16.70 3.92
N ALA A 355 13.27 -15.66 3.81
CA ALA A 355 13.41 -14.45 4.58
C ALA A 355 13.05 -14.71 6.04
N MET A 356 11.90 -15.35 6.30
CA MET A 356 11.47 -15.71 7.66
C MET A 356 12.51 -16.59 8.38
N ALA A 357 13.15 -17.53 7.68
CA ALA A 357 14.17 -18.41 8.23
C ALA A 357 15.47 -17.71 8.69
N GLN A 358 15.64 -16.39 8.48
CA GLN A 358 16.76 -15.64 9.05
C GLN A 358 16.52 -15.16 10.49
N PHE A 359 15.28 -15.20 10.97
CA PHE A 359 14.86 -14.66 12.27
C PHE A 359 14.97 -15.73 13.35
N GLY A 360 15.72 -15.45 14.43
CA GLY A 360 15.87 -16.35 15.58
C GLY A 360 14.90 -16.06 16.72
N THR A 361 14.43 -14.81 16.86
CA THR A 361 13.44 -14.42 17.88
C THR A 361 12.05 -14.26 17.24
N TRP A 362 11.04 -14.95 17.77
CA TRP A 362 9.67 -14.95 17.23
C TRP A 362 8.65 -14.73 18.33
N ALA A 363 7.80 -13.72 18.18
CA ALA A 363 6.63 -13.50 19.03
C ALA A 363 5.37 -13.90 18.27
N LEU A 364 4.76 -15.00 18.70
CA LEU A 364 3.60 -15.63 18.07
C LEU A 364 2.32 -15.24 18.81
N GLY A 365 1.58 -14.29 18.26
CA GLY A 365 0.24 -13.91 18.73
C GLY A 365 -0.85 -14.78 18.11
N ARG A 366 -2.11 -14.40 18.33
CA ARG A 366 -3.27 -15.17 17.85
C ARG A 366 -3.25 -15.39 16.33
N LEU A 367 -3.22 -16.65 15.90
CA LEU A 367 -3.39 -17.08 14.50
C LEU A 367 -4.56 -18.07 14.38
N THR A 368 -5.56 -17.73 13.56
CA THR A 368 -6.82 -18.48 13.44
C THR A 368 -7.01 -19.20 12.11
N THR A 369 -6.28 -18.83 11.06
CA THR A 369 -6.40 -19.49 9.75
C THR A 369 -5.54 -20.76 9.71
N ARG A 370 -6.07 -21.84 9.10
CA ARG A 370 -5.30 -23.09 8.92
C ARG A 370 -4.08 -22.92 8.02
N GLN A 371 -4.13 -21.96 7.10
CA GLN A 371 -3.04 -21.66 6.15
C GLN A 371 -1.86 -21.01 6.86
N ASP A 372 -2.11 -19.99 7.69
CA ASP A 372 -1.06 -19.33 8.48
C ASP A 372 -0.43 -20.29 9.48
N LEU A 373 -1.25 -21.10 10.17
CA LEU A 373 -0.78 -22.16 11.07
C LEU A 373 0.15 -23.14 10.35
N LYS A 374 -0.27 -23.73 9.22
CA LYS A 374 0.57 -24.64 8.41
C LYS A 374 1.85 -23.98 7.87
N LYS A 375 1.89 -22.65 7.78
CA LYS A 375 3.06 -21.88 7.31
C LYS A 375 4.05 -21.56 8.44
N VAL A 376 3.58 -21.36 9.68
CA VAL A 376 4.48 -21.15 10.84
C VAL A 376 4.95 -22.46 11.49
N GLU A 377 4.20 -23.55 11.36
CA GLU A 377 4.52 -24.87 11.93
C GLU A 377 5.97 -25.32 11.69
N PRO A 378 6.56 -25.23 10.47
CA PRO A 378 7.93 -25.67 10.25
C PRO A 378 8.97 -24.85 11.03
N THR A 379 8.71 -23.56 11.25
CA THR A 379 9.60 -22.69 12.03
C THR A 379 9.46 -22.94 13.53
N ILE A 380 8.22 -23.11 14.01
CA ILE A 380 7.96 -23.48 15.41
C ILE A 380 8.64 -24.82 15.73
N LYS A 381 8.55 -25.78 14.80
CA LYS A 381 9.19 -27.11 14.92
C LYS A 381 10.72 -27.04 14.88
N ALA A 382 11.31 -26.04 14.23
CA ALA A 382 12.76 -25.82 14.21
C ALA A 382 13.27 -25.10 15.47
N LEU A 383 12.51 -24.14 16.01
CA LEU A 383 12.90 -23.32 17.17
C LEU A 383 12.52 -23.95 18.52
N ALA A 384 11.44 -24.75 18.56
CA ALA A 384 10.90 -25.34 19.79
C ALA A 384 10.28 -26.73 19.52
N PRO A 385 11.06 -27.73 19.04
CA PRO A 385 10.55 -29.02 18.57
C PRO A 385 9.68 -29.77 19.59
N ALA A 386 10.10 -29.78 20.87
CA ALA A 386 9.37 -30.49 21.94
C ALA A 386 8.03 -29.85 22.32
N ALA A 387 7.86 -28.55 22.05
CA ALA A 387 6.65 -27.79 22.39
C ALA A 387 5.74 -27.51 21.18
N CYS A 388 6.14 -27.91 19.97
CA CYS A 388 5.50 -27.52 18.72
C CYS A 388 3.99 -27.78 18.69
N ASP A 389 3.56 -29.01 18.99
CA ASP A 389 2.14 -29.39 18.96
C ASP A 389 1.31 -28.64 20.01
N ALA A 390 1.89 -28.37 21.18
CA ALA A 390 1.25 -27.60 22.24
C ALA A 390 1.08 -26.12 21.86
N ILE A 391 2.11 -25.51 21.27
CA ILE A 391 2.05 -24.14 20.73
C ILE A 391 0.99 -24.07 19.63
N MET A 392 1.02 -24.99 18.65
CA MET A 392 0.08 -25.03 17.54
C MET A 392 -1.39 -25.18 17.98
N ALA A 393 -1.65 -25.88 19.08
CA ALA A 393 -2.97 -25.96 19.70
C ALA A 393 -3.37 -24.71 20.52
N GLU A 394 -2.40 -23.90 20.96
CA GLU A 394 -2.55 -22.70 21.77
C GLU A 394 -2.74 -21.42 20.93
N LEU A 395 -2.03 -21.27 19.80
CA LEU A 395 -2.07 -20.07 18.94
C LEU A 395 -3.49 -19.60 18.54
N PRO A 396 -4.48 -20.47 18.23
CA PRO A 396 -5.84 -20.03 17.92
C PRO A 396 -6.62 -19.48 19.12
N ARG A 397 -6.15 -19.75 20.35
CA ARG A 397 -6.82 -19.47 21.63
C ARG A 397 -6.26 -18.23 22.35
N LEU A 398 -5.10 -17.73 21.93
CA LEU A 398 -4.47 -16.53 22.49
C LEU A 398 -5.41 -15.32 22.40
N ARG A 399 -5.48 -14.52 23.47
CA ARG A 399 -6.23 -13.26 23.52
C ARG A 399 -5.38 -12.09 22.96
N PRO A 400 -5.99 -10.93 22.63
CA PRO A 400 -5.23 -9.74 22.25
C PRO A 400 -4.13 -9.38 23.27
N GLY A 401 -2.91 -9.18 22.78
CA GLY A 401 -1.73 -8.91 23.59
C GLY A 401 -1.08 -10.14 24.24
N GLN A 402 -1.58 -11.36 23.99
CA GLN A 402 -0.96 -12.60 24.45
C GLN A 402 -0.11 -13.23 23.36
N PHE A 403 1.10 -13.64 23.73
CA PHE A 403 2.10 -14.16 22.81
C PHE A 403 2.83 -15.38 23.40
N VAL A 404 3.29 -16.25 22.51
CA VAL A 404 4.37 -17.21 22.78
C VAL A 404 5.65 -16.66 22.16
N LEU A 405 6.68 -16.44 22.98
CA LEU A 405 8.01 -16.01 22.57
C LEU A 405 8.91 -17.23 22.38
N LEU A 406 9.51 -17.35 21.20
CA LEU A 406 10.58 -18.30 20.90
C LEU A 406 11.87 -17.51 20.70
N SER A 407 12.91 -17.78 21.49
CA SER A 407 14.26 -17.26 21.27
C SER A 407 15.25 -18.26 21.88
N PRO A 408 15.57 -19.37 21.19
CA PRO A 408 16.26 -20.52 21.78
C PRO A 408 17.72 -20.25 22.16
N ASP A 409 18.26 -19.08 21.82
CA ASP A 409 19.57 -18.61 22.26
C ASP A 409 19.54 -17.92 23.64
N HIS A 410 18.35 -17.61 24.16
CA HIS A 410 18.12 -16.84 25.38
C HIS A 410 17.13 -17.50 26.36
N PHE A 411 16.18 -18.30 25.86
CA PHE A 411 15.27 -19.09 26.67
C PHE A 411 15.31 -20.56 26.24
N GLU A 412 15.51 -21.46 27.21
CA GLU A 412 15.43 -22.92 27.02
C GLU A 412 14.00 -23.36 26.64
N ASP A 413 12.99 -22.70 27.21
CA ASP A 413 11.57 -23.00 27.02
C ASP A 413 10.80 -21.82 26.37
N PRO A 414 9.78 -22.10 25.53
CA PRO A 414 8.86 -21.10 24.97
C PRO A 414 8.12 -20.26 26.03
N VAL A 415 8.48 -18.99 26.14
CA VAL A 415 7.95 -18.07 27.16
C VAL A 415 6.58 -17.53 26.74
N ARG A 416 5.56 -17.78 27.55
CA ARG A 416 4.21 -17.22 27.39
C ARG A 416 4.09 -15.93 28.17
N PHE A 417 3.58 -14.88 27.55
CA PHE A 417 3.45 -13.57 28.19
C PHE A 417 2.23 -12.77 27.72
N GLN A 418 1.79 -11.83 28.56
CA GLN A 418 0.93 -10.71 28.20
C GLN A 418 1.86 -9.52 27.97
N THR A 419 1.83 -8.90 26.79
CA THR A 419 2.66 -7.71 26.54
C THR A 419 2.22 -6.53 27.40
N ARG A 420 3.17 -5.70 27.86
CA ARG A 420 2.86 -4.49 28.63
C ARG A 420 2.07 -3.49 27.78
N TRP A 421 1.42 -2.52 28.42
CA TRP A 421 0.78 -1.41 27.71
C TRP A 421 1.81 -0.33 27.32
N LEU A 422 1.41 0.51 26.36
CA LEU A 422 2.29 1.46 25.69
C LEU A 422 2.52 2.73 26.51
N LEU A 423 3.76 3.21 26.46
CA LEU A 423 4.17 4.50 27.02
C LEU A 423 3.70 5.67 26.14
N THR A 424 3.19 5.37 24.94
CA THR A 424 2.54 6.30 24.01
C THR A 424 1.05 5.96 23.84
N ARG A 425 0.25 6.92 23.37
CA ARG A 425 -1.15 6.67 22.96
C ARG A 425 -1.23 5.63 21.84
N HIS A 426 -2.37 4.94 21.76
CA HIS A 426 -2.62 3.89 20.76
C HIS A 426 -3.76 4.29 19.80
N GLU A 427 -3.41 5.06 18.78
CA GLU A 427 -4.31 5.49 17.71
C GLU A 427 -3.63 5.44 16.33
N THR A 428 -4.41 5.27 15.27
CA THR A 428 -3.92 5.40 13.88
C THR A 428 -3.98 6.87 13.48
N LEU A 429 -2.91 7.44 12.91
CA LEU A 429 -2.88 8.84 12.50
C LEU A 429 -3.07 8.98 10.99
N ASP A 430 -3.92 9.93 10.59
CA ASP A 430 -4.01 10.41 9.22
C ASP A 430 -3.02 11.56 8.92
N GLU A 431 -2.91 11.93 7.65
CA GLU A 431 -2.08 13.05 7.19
C GLU A 431 -2.42 14.39 7.87
N GLY A 432 -3.67 14.62 8.26
CA GLY A 432 -4.11 15.83 8.94
C GLY A 432 -3.53 15.91 10.35
N ARG A 433 -3.70 14.84 11.13
CA ARG A 433 -3.17 14.76 12.50
C ARG A 433 -1.63 14.76 12.54
N ILE A 434 -0.98 14.15 11.55
CA ILE A 434 0.48 14.23 11.38
C ILE A 434 0.92 15.69 11.11
N ALA A 435 0.16 16.47 10.33
CA ALA A 435 0.49 17.87 10.08
C ALA A 435 0.41 18.75 11.32
N GLU A 436 -0.63 18.57 12.16
CA GLU A 436 -0.77 19.29 13.43
C GLU A 436 0.41 19.04 14.38
N LEU A 437 0.87 17.78 14.47
CA LEU A 437 2.04 17.42 15.27
C LEU A 437 3.35 17.99 14.69
N ALA A 438 3.49 18.00 13.36
CA ALA A 438 4.68 18.50 12.70
C ALA A 438 4.85 20.02 12.86
N ASP A 439 3.75 20.78 12.79
CA ASP A 439 3.72 22.22 13.09
C ASP A 439 4.20 22.49 14.53
N ALA A 440 3.79 21.66 15.49
CA ALA A 440 4.13 21.84 16.90
C ALA A 440 5.54 21.37 17.31
N ARG A 441 6.23 20.53 16.50
CA ARG A 441 7.48 19.86 16.94
C ARG A 441 8.63 19.77 15.94
N TRP A 442 8.40 19.71 14.63
CA TRP A 442 9.44 19.30 13.67
C TRP A 442 9.77 20.34 12.60
N ARG A 443 8.79 21.13 12.14
CA ARG A 443 8.97 21.99 10.95
C ARG A 443 10.04 23.07 11.10
N GLU A 444 10.24 23.61 12.31
CA GLU A 444 11.34 24.54 12.59
C GLU A 444 12.71 23.83 12.51
N ARG A 445 12.85 22.70 13.21
CA ARG A 445 14.12 21.96 13.29
C ARG A 445 14.62 21.45 11.94
N PHE A 446 13.71 21.01 11.07
CA PHE A 446 14.04 20.54 9.72
C PHE A 446 13.85 21.63 8.64
N ALA A 447 13.55 22.89 8.99
CA ALA A 447 13.24 23.99 8.06
C ALA A 447 14.21 24.15 6.86
N PRO A 448 15.55 23.95 6.99
CA PRO A 448 16.47 24.02 5.85
C PRO A 448 16.09 23.08 4.69
N TYR A 449 15.52 21.90 5.00
CA TYR A 449 15.19 20.84 4.04
C TYR A 449 13.77 20.94 3.45
N HIS A 450 12.91 21.82 3.98
CA HIS A 450 11.57 22.07 3.43
C HIS A 450 11.58 22.94 2.17
N LYS A 451 12.68 23.63 1.87
CA LYS A 451 12.85 24.41 0.63
C LYS A 451 13.22 23.47 -0.52
N PRO A 452 12.64 23.61 -1.73
CA PRO A 452 13.11 22.87 -2.90
C PRO A 452 14.59 23.15 -3.15
N ARG A 453 15.38 22.12 -3.47
CA ARG A 453 16.75 22.31 -4.01
C ARG A 453 16.65 22.95 -5.40
N VAL A 454 16.60 24.27 -5.44
CA VAL A 454 16.84 25.05 -6.67
C VAL A 454 18.34 24.97 -6.94
N ALA A 455 18.73 24.49 -8.12
CA ALA A 455 20.12 24.55 -8.55
C ALA A 455 20.56 26.02 -8.57
N LYS A 456 21.69 26.34 -7.90
CA LYS A 456 22.36 27.60 -8.17
C LYS A 456 22.78 27.59 -9.63
N ALA A 457 22.28 28.55 -10.41
CA ALA A 457 22.99 28.92 -11.63
C ALA A 457 24.43 29.31 -11.26
N ALA A 458 25.37 29.03 -12.16
CA ALA A 458 26.78 29.38 -11.98
C ALA A 458 26.95 30.88 -11.63
N PRO A 459 28.01 31.26 -10.89
CA PRO A 459 28.32 32.67 -10.70
C PRO A 459 28.42 33.39 -12.04
N ALA A 460 27.93 34.63 -12.11
CA ALA A 460 27.98 35.42 -13.33
C ALA A 460 29.42 35.51 -13.84
N LYS A 461 29.58 35.51 -15.18
CA LYS A 461 30.89 35.59 -15.83
C LYS A 461 31.71 36.74 -15.25
N VAL A 462 32.96 36.46 -14.90
CA VAL A 462 33.98 37.50 -14.77
C VAL A 462 34.21 38.08 -16.17
N GLU A 463 33.82 39.33 -16.37
CA GLU A 463 34.17 40.07 -17.59
C GLU A 463 35.66 40.45 -17.53
N PRO A 464 36.43 40.28 -18.62
CA PRO A 464 37.82 40.71 -18.65
C PRO A 464 37.93 42.24 -18.74
N GLU A 465 38.90 42.83 -18.05
CA GLU A 465 39.13 44.28 -18.08
C GLU A 465 39.47 44.76 -19.52
N PRO A 466 38.90 45.89 -19.98
CA PRO A 466 39.14 46.40 -21.32
C PRO A 466 40.49 47.14 -21.40
N VAL A 467 41.33 46.76 -22.38
CA VAL A 467 42.51 47.54 -22.76
C VAL A 467 42.08 48.78 -23.53
N ALA A 468 42.57 49.96 -23.13
CA ALA A 468 42.15 51.24 -23.68
C ALA A 468 42.65 51.52 -25.11
N VAL A 469 41.77 52.09 -25.93
CA VAL A 469 42.07 52.76 -27.22
C VAL A 469 41.19 54.01 -27.30
N GLU A 470 41.72 55.11 -27.84
CA GLU A 470 41.06 56.43 -27.84
C GLU A 470 39.87 56.55 -28.83
N PRO A 471 38.90 57.44 -28.58
CA PRO A 471 37.65 57.52 -29.35
C PRO A 471 37.72 58.41 -30.60
N ALA A 472 36.78 58.16 -31.52
CA ALA A 472 36.41 59.03 -32.64
C ALA A 472 34.87 59.25 -32.63
N PRO A 473 34.34 60.34 -33.22
CA PRO A 473 33.11 60.97 -32.72
C PRO A 473 31.77 60.35 -33.17
N GLU A 474 30.73 60.67 -32.40
CA GLU A 474 29.35 60.19 -32.52
C GLU A 474 28.54 60.86 -33.65
N PRO A 475 27.59 60.12 -34.27
CA PRO A 475 26.42 60.65 -34.96
C PRO A 475 25.13 60.57 -34.11
N GLU A 476 24.15 61.43 -34.41
CA GLU A 476 22.92 61.63 -33.62
C GLU A 476 21.90 60.46 -33.65
N PRO A 477 21.04 60.32 -32.61
CA PRO A 477 20.03 59.25 -32.52
C PRO A 477 18.74 59.52 -33.33
N ALA A 478 18.11 58.43 -33.79
CA ALA A 478 16.80 58.43 -34.44
C ALA A 478 15.65 58.02 -33.46
N PRO A 479 14.39 58.45 -33.69
CA PRO A 479 13.33 58.41 -32.67
C PRO A 479 12.55 57.07 -32.53
N GLU A 480 11.84 56.93 -31.41
CA GLU A 480 11.04 55.76 -31.02
C GLU A 480 9.71 55.59 -31.79
N PRO A 481 9.18 54.34 -31.91
CA PRO A 481 7.85 54.06 -32.44
C PRO A 481 6.73 54.12 -31.39
N ALA A 482 5.53 54.54 -31.80
CA ALA A 482 4.38 54.84 -30.93
C ALA A 482 3.55 53.61 -30.46
N PRO A 483 2.82 53.72 -29.32
CA PRO A 483 1.99 52.64 -28.76
C PRO A 483 0.64 52.45 -29.48
N LYS A 484 -0.07 51.36 -29.14
CA LYS A 484 -1.43 51.03 -29.62
C LYS A 484 -2.50 51.23 -28.53
N PRO A 485 -3.79 51.47 -28.89
CA PRO A 485 -4.77 52.06 -27.97
C PRO A 485 -5.81 51.07 -27.42
N GLU A 486 -6.31 51.37 -26.21
CA GLU A 486 -7.57 50.83 -25.68
C GLU A 486 -8.77 51.67 -26.12
N LEU A 487 -9.99 51.11 -26.03
CA LEU A 487 -11.25 51.78 -26.39
C LEU A 487 -12.07 52.19 -25.14
N PRO A 488 -12.60 53.42 -25.07
CA PRO A 488 -13.35 53.94 -23.92
C PRO A 488 -14.88 53.82 -24.08
N LEU A 489 -15.65 54.29 -23.07
CA LEU A 489 -16.97 54.99 -23.11
C LEU A 489 -17.62 54.90 -21.70
N PRO A 490 -18.58 55.79 -21.32
CA PRO A 490 -18.69 57.23 -21.52
C PRO A 490 -18.88 58.01 -20.17
N ALA A 491 -19.22 59.30 -20.21
CA ALA A 491 -19.40 60.19 -19.04
C ALA A 491 -20.82 60.85 -19.03
N PRO A 492 -21.17 61.88 -18.20
CA PRO A 492 -22.28 61.75 -17.23
C PRO A 492 -23.38 62.84 -17.28
N ALA A 493 -24.35 62.78 -16.35
CA ALA A 493 -25.34 63.84 -16.05
C ALA A 493 -25.68 63.90 -14.53
N PRO A 494 -26.21 65.02 -13.96
CA PRO A 494 -26.06 65.34 -12.52
C PRO A 494 -27.39 65.69 -11.76
N VAL A 495 -27.27 66.20 -10.51
CA VAL A 495 -28.30 66.88 -9.66
C VAL A 495 -29.33 65.94 -8.97
N GLU A 496 -29.77 66.01 -7.69
CA GLU A 496 -29.40 66.66 -6.39
C GLU A 496 -30.38 66.11 -5.28
N VAL A 497 -30.38 66.36 -3.95
CA VAL A 497 -29.53 67.01 -2.91
C VAL A 497 -29.84 66.37 -1.52
N SER A 498 -28.96 66.46 -0.50
CA SER A 498 -29.26 66.68 0.94
C SER A 498 -28.02 66.42 1.84
N ALA A 499 -27.95 67.03 3.03
CA ALA A 499 -26.79 67.09 3.95
C ALA A 499 -27.19 66.77 5.41
N PRO A 500 -26.34 66.90 6.47
CA PRO A 500 -24.88 67.14 6.55
C PRO A 500 -24.11 66.16 7.50
N GLU A 501 -22.88 66.52 7.88
CA GLU A 501 -21.91 65.81 8.74
C GLU A 501 -22.33 65.61 10.22
N PRO A 502 -21.53 64.84 11.00
CA PRO A 502 -20.77 65.50 12.07
C PRO A 502 -19.27 65.09 12.19
N ALA A 503 -18.52 65.91 12.95
CA ALA A 503 -17.08 65.83 13.18
C ALA A 503 -16.67 64.87 14.34
N PRO A 504 -15.36 64.58 14.57
CA PRO A 504 -14.90 63.41 15.36
C PRO A 504 -14.61 63.68 16.85
N VAL A 505 -14.70 62.63 17.69
CA VAL A 505 -14.27 62.62 19.11
C VAL A 505 -13.63 61.26 19.49
N GLU A 506 -12.87 61.26 20.59
CA GLU A 506 -11.88 60.30 21.09
C GLU A 506 -12.36 58.90 21.55
N ALA A 507 -11.42 58.08 22.02
CA ALA A 507 -11.57 56.65 22.27
C ALA A 507 -12.01 56.26 23.70
N SER A 508 -12.73 55.13 23.84
CA SER A 508 -12.75 54.36 25.10
C SER A 508 -13.07 52.86 24.92
N LYS A 509 -12.28 52.02 25.60
CA LYS A 509 -12.50 50.61 26.06
C LYS A 509 -13.01 49.50 25.09
N PRO A 510 -12.51 48.25 25.23
CA PRO A 510 -12.96 47.10 24.44
C PRO A 510 -14.32 46.55 24.90
N ALA A 511 -15.09 45.99 23.95
CA ALA A 511 -16.38 45.34 24.18
C ALA A 511 -16.25 43.80 24.36
N PRO A 512 -17.19 43.12 25.04
CA PRO A 512 -17.12 41.68 25.28
C PRO A 512 -17.50 40.84 24.04
N ALA A 513 -16.99 39.60 23.99
CA ALA A 513 -17.19 38.67 22.89
C ALA A 513 -18.68 38.27 22.67
N PRO A 514 -19.09 37.98 21.41
CA PRO A 514 -20.47 37.64 21.09
C PRO A 514 -20.89 36.27 21.63
N LYS A 515 -22.14 36.18 22.11
CA LYS A 515 -22.73 34.92 22.60
C LYS A 515 -23.17 34.02 21.43
N PRO A 516 -23.09 32.68 21.56
CA PRO A 516 -23.48 31.76 20.50
C PRO A 516 -24.99 31.86 20.18
N ALA A 517 -25.31 31.82 18.89
CA ALA A 517 -26.70 31.87 18.42
C ALA A 517 -27.46 30.57 18.71
N LYS A 518 -28.74 30.68 19.08
CA LYS A 518 -29.62 29.51 19.29
C LYS A 518 -29.93 28.83 17.95
N PRO A 519 -30.00 27.49 17.88
CA PRO A 519 -30.28 26.77 16.64
C PRO A 519 -31.68 27.10 16.09
N LYS A 520 -31.78 27.22 14.76
CA LYS A 520 -33.06 27.42 14.06
C LYS A 520 -33.89 26.14 14.14
N LYS A 521 -35.22 26.26 14.21
CA LYS A 521 -36.13 25.11 14.13
C LYS A 521 -36.13 24.54 12.70
N PRO A 522 -36.09 23.21 12.50
CA PRO A 522 -36.10 22.61 11.17
C PRO A 522 -37.39 22.95 10.43
N THR A 523 -37.23 23.28 9.15
CA THR A 523 -38.27 23.55 8.16
C THR A 523 -39.12 22.31 7.88
N ARG A 524 -40.17 22.47 7.05
CA ARG A 524 -41.00 21.35 6.62
C ARG A 524 -40.21 20.33 5.77
N ALA A 525 -39.38 20.81 4.84
CA ALA A 525 -38.61 19.94 3.95
C ALA A 525 -37.58 19.09 4.73
N GLU A 526 -36.87 19.69 5.69
CA GLU A 526 -35.91 18.97 6.55
C GLU A 526 -36.59 17.88 7.39
N ARG A 527 -37.83 18.11 7.86
CA ARG A 527 -38.61 17.08 8.59
C ARG A 527 -39.13 15.97 7.68
N GLU A 528 -39.54 16.30 6.45
CA GLU A 528 -39.99 15.31 5.47
C GLU A 528 -38.80 14.44 5.00
N ALA A 529 -37.62 15.03 4.83
CA ALA A 529 -36.37 14.32 4.54
C ALA A 529 -35.88 13.46 5.72
N GLN A 530 -35.91 13.97 6.96
CA GLN A 530 -35.58 13.18 8.16
C GLN A 530 -36.51 11.97 8.29
N ALA A 531 -37.82 12.15 8.12
CA ALA A 531 -38.77 11.04 8.17
C ALA A 531 -38.49 9.98 7.09
N GLN A 532 -38.06 10.37 5.88
CA GLN A 532 -37.62 9.43 4.84
C GLN A 532 -36.34 8.69 5.24
N ALA A 533 -35.38 9.37 5.89
CA ALA A 533 -34.16 8.74 6.39
C ALA A 533 -34.45 7.72 7.50
N ASP A 534 -35.31 8.06 8.46
CA ASP A 534 -35.75 7.17 9.55
C ASP A 534 -36.47 5.93 9.00
N GLN A 535 -37.31 6.11 7.97
CA GLN A 535 -38.03 5.02 7.29
C GLN A 535 -37.08 4.12 6.47
N LEU A 536 -36.07 4.70 5.81
CA LEU A 536 -35.04 3.92 5.11
C LEU A 536 -34.16 3.13 6.08
N GLU A 537 -33.70 3.74 7.17
CA GLU A 537 -32.92 3.05 8.21
C GLU A 537 -33.70 1.87 8.79
N THR A 538 -35.01 2.06 9.03
CA THR A 538 -35.91 0.96 9.43
C THR A 538 -35.91 -0.20 8.43
N LEU A 539 -35.85 0.05 7.12
CA LEU A 539 -35.73 -0.99 6.09
C LEU A 539 -34.31 -1.59 5.97
N ARG A 540 -33.26 -0.82 6.25
CA ARG A 540 -31.88 -1.35 6.31
C ARG A 540 -31.73 -2.35 7.46
N VAL A 541 -32.27 -2.02 8.63
CA VAL A 541 -32.22 -2.88 9.83
C VAL A 541 -33.18 -4.08 9.72
N ALA A 542 -34.40 -3.90 9.20
CA ALA A 542 -35.38 -4.99 9.09
C ALA A 542 -35.16 -5.92 7.89
N GLY A 543 -34.43 -5.46 6.87
CA GLY A 543 -34.22 -6.21 5.63
C GLY A 543 -35.49 -6.32 4.75
N PRO A 544 -35.57 -7.31 3.85
CA PRO A 544 -36.66 -7.44 2.86
C PRO A 544 -38.04 -7.83 3.45
N VAL A 545 -38.75 -6.87 4.04
CA VAL A 545 -40.03 -7.07 4.77
C VAL A 545 -41.28 -6.70 3.97
N ASP A 546 -42.42 -7.29 4.33
CA ASP A 546 -43.73 -6.82 3.85
C ASP A 546 -44.24 -5.62 4.67
N ALA A 547 -45.37 -5.03 4.24
CA ALA A 547 -45.95 -3.87 4.92
C ALA A 547 -46.46 -4.14 6.35
N LYS A 548 -46.52 -5.39 6.82
CA LYS A 548 -46.80 -5.75 8.23
C LYS A 548 -45.49 -5.83 9.02
N GLY A 549 -44.44 -6.41 8.46
CA GLY A 549 -43.09 -6.41 9.04
C GLY A 549 -42.55 -4.99 9.21
N PHE A 550 -42.66 -4.15 8.18
CA PHE A 550 -42.28 -2.73 8.26
C PHE A 550 -43.11 -1.96 9.29
N ALA A 551 -44.41 -2.23 9.41
CA ALA A 551 -45.26 -1.60 10.43
C ALA A 551 -44.79 -1.92 11.86
N ALA A 552 -44.41 -3.16 12.11
CA ALA A 552 -43.86 -3.59 13.40
C ALA A 552 -42.49 -2.93 13.69
N ALA A 553 -41.57 -2.93 12.72
CA ALA A 553 -40.25 -2.31 12.87
C ALA A 553 -40.31 -0.78 13.04
N ALA A 554 -41.20 -0.10 12.31
CA ALA A 554 -41.40 1.35 12.37
C ALA A 554 -42.34 1.80 13.52
N GLY A 555 -42.76 0.90 14.41
CA GLY A 555 -43.68 1.20 15.51
C GLY A 555 -45.00 1.85 15.09
N CYS A 556 -45.55 1.50 13.92
CA CYS A 556 -46.67 2.21 13.33
C CYS A 556 -47.80 1.28 12.81
N SER A 557 -48.92 1.86 12.37
CA SER A 557 -50.05 1.08 11.84
C SER A 557 -49.79 0.63 10.40
N VAL A 558 -50.30 -0.56 10.02
CA VAL A 558 -50.14 -1.12 8.65
C VAL A 558 -50.64 -0.16 7.56
N SER A 559 -51.67 0.64 7.84
CA SER A 559 -52.19 1.66 6.91
C SER A 559 -51.32 2.92 6.83
N LYS A 560 -50.46 3.21 7.81
CA LYS A 560 -49.37 4.20 7.68
C LYS A 560 -48.20 3.57 6.93
N ALA A 561 -47.73 2.40 7.36
CA ALA A 561 -46.64 1.65 6.74
C ALA A 561 -46.78 1.52 5.22
N ARG A 562 -47.98 1.16 4.71
CA ARG A 562 -48.24 1.12 3.25
C ARG A 562 -47.99 2.48 2.59
N ARG A 563 -48.63 3.56 3.05
CA ARG A 563 -48.48 4.90 2.47
C ARG A 563 -47.06 5.46 2.54
N ASP A 564 -46.31 5.07 3.56
CA ASP A 564 -44.90 5.44 3.71
C ASP A 564 -44.02 4.65 2.71
N LEU A 565 -44.25 3.34 2.56
CA LEU A 565 -43.57 2.50 1.56
C LEU A 565 -43.92 2.89 0.11
N ASP A 566 -45.21 3.14 -0.19
CA ASP A 566 -45.69 3.60 -1.50
C ASP A 566 -45.03 4.94 -1.88
N ARG A 567 -44.80 5.82 -0.90
CA ARG A 567 -44.08 7.09 -1.08
C ARG A 567 -42.59 6.88 -1.36
N LEU A 568 -41.93 5.98 -0.65
CA LEU A 568 -40.52 5.65 -0.90
C LEU A 568 -40.33 4.92 -2.24
N GLU A 569 -41.29 4.10 -2.67
CA GLU A 569 -41.30 3.42 -3.98
C GLU A 569 -41.46 4.46 -5.08
N SER A 570 -42.39 5.41 -4.91
CA SER A 570 -42.58 6.56 -5.81
C SER A 570 -41.38 7.51 -5.87
N ALA A 571 -40.60 7.61 -4.79
CA ALA A 571 -39.35 8.37 -4.75
C ALA A 571 -38.13 7.59 -5.30
N GLY A 572 -38.30 6.33 -5.71
CA GLY A 572 -37.23 5.48 -6.22
C GLY A 572 -36.21 5.01 -5.17
N LEU A 573 -36.50 5.19 -3.87
CA LEU A 573 -35.58 4.89 -2.76
C LEU A 573 -35.64 3.42 -2.32
N VAL A 574 -36.76 2.75 -2.54
CA VAL A 574 -36.97 1.33 -2.23
C VAL A 574 -37.30 0.50 -3.48
N GLY A 575 -36.95 -0.77 -3.44
CA GLY A 575 -37.41 -1.77 -4.39
C GLY A 575 -38.65 -2.50 -3.86
N ARG A 576 -39.40 -3.13 -4.75
CA ARG A 576 -40.54 -3.98 -4.40
C ARG A 576 -40.55 -5.26 -5.23
N PHE A 577 -40.77 -6.40 -4.56
CA PHE A 577 -40.91 -7.73 -5.18
C PHE A 577 -42.06 -8.51 -4.55
N LYS A 578 -42.42 -9.66 -5.13
CA LYS A 578 -43.46 -10.54 -4.57
C LYS A 578 -42.81 -11.77 -3.92
N ARG A 579 -43.26 -12.12 -2.71
CA ARG A 579 -42.95 -13.39 -2.07
C ARG A 579 -44.26 -14.08 -1.70
N GLY A 580 -44.58 -15.16 -2.42
CA GLY A 580 -45.91 -15.76 -2.36
C GLY A 580 -47.01 -14.76 -2.74
N ARG A 581 -47.92 -14.46 -1.80
CA ARG A 581 -49.03 -13.50 -2.00
C ARG A 581 -48.74 -12.09 -1.47
N SER A 582 -47.62 -11.87 -0.77
CA SER A 582 -47.24 -10.57 -0.19
C SER A 582 -46.29 -9.80 -1.10
N ALA A 583 -46.40 -8.47 -1.08
CA ALA A 583 -45.37 -7.57 -1.62
C ALA A 583 -44.36 -7.24 -0.52
N HIS A 584 -43.08 -7.48 -0.79
CA HIS A 584 -41.95 -7.18 0.08
C HIS A 584 -41.15 -6.00 -0.49
N TYR A 585 -40.57 -5.20 0.41
CA TYR A 585 -39.85 -3.98 0.10
C TYR A 585 -38.44 -4.03 0.70
N TRP A 586 -37.47 -3.35 0.07
CA TRP A 586 -36.12 -3.20 0.59
C TRP A 586 -35.52 -1.85 0.19
N ALA A 587 -34.62 -1.28 1.00
CA ALA A 587 -33.91 -0.05 0.67
C ALA A 587 -32.85 -0.31 -0.42
N ARG A 588 -32.89 0.44 -1.54
CA ARG A 588 -32.04 0.17 -2.73
C ARG A 588 -30.57 0.52 -2.51
N ASP A 589 -30.31 1.49 -1.64
CA ASP A 589 -28.97 1.97 -1.27
C ASP A 589 -28.11 0.91 -0.58
N THR A 590 -28.72 -0.10 0.05
CA THR A 590 -28.03 -1.31 0.55
C THR A 590 -27.31 -2.10 -0.54
N GLY A 591 -27.72 -1.93 -1.82
CA GLY A 591 -27.27 -2.76 -2.93
C GLY A 591 -27.75 -4.22 -2.88
N ALA A 592 -28.69 -4.59 -2.01
CA ALA A 592 -29.28 -5.93 -2.03
C ALA A 592 -30.17 -6.15 -3.28
N ARG A 593 -30.26 -7.40 -3.77
CA ARG A 593 -31.15 -7.84 -4.87
C ARG A 593 -32.05 -9.02 -4.47
N PRO A 594 -32.90 -8.88 -3.43
CA PRO A 594 -33.80 -9.95 -2.99
C PRO A 594 -34.90 -10.26 -4.04
N ASP A 595 -35.14 -9.34 -4.98
CA ASP A 595 -35.99 -9.51 -6.15
C ASP A 595 -35.49 -10.59 -7.13
N LEU A 596 -34.20 -10.90 -7.10
CA LEU A 596 -33.57 -11.96 -7.89
C LEU A 596 -33.24 -13.21 -7.06
N ASP A 597 -33.69 -13.29 -5.80
CA ASP A 597 -33.27 -14.32 -4.83
C ASP A 597 -31.72 -14.38 -4.66
N MET A 598 -31.07 -13.21 -4.70
CA MET A 598 -29.64 -13.09 -4.43
C MET A 598 -29.36 -12.91 -2.93
N PRO A 599 -28.25 -13.45 -2.40
CA PRO A 599 -27.78 -13.12 -1.07
C PRO A 599 -27.40 -11.63 -0.96
N GLU A 600 -27.40 -11.09 0.25
CA GLU A 600 -27.04 -9.69 0.55
C GLU A 600 -25.70 -9.28 -0.07
N LYS A 601 -24.73 -10.20 -0.09
CA LYS A 601 -23.41 -10.04 -0.70
C LYS A 601 -23.08 -11.26 -1.54
N VAL A 602 -22.57 -11.03 -2.75
CA VAL A 602 -22.09 -12.06 -3.69
C VAL A 602 -20.58 -11.96 -3.83
N LEU A 603 -19.91 -13.05 -4.22
CA LEU A 603 -18.47 -13.03 -4.50
C LEU A 603 -18.21 -12.45 -5.89
N VAL A 604 -17.37 -11.43 -5.95
CA VAL A 604 -17.00 -10.70 -7.17
C VAL A 604 -15.48 -10.66 -7.27
N ALA A 605 -14.92 -11.10 -8.39
CA ALA A 605 -13.49 -10.97 -8.64
C ALA A 605 -13.11 -9.49 -8.85
N THR A 606 -11.99 -9.05 -8.29
CA THR A 606 -11.48 -7.68 -8.49
C THR A 606 -10.82 -7.53 -9.86
N PRO A 607 -11.20 -6.56 -10.70
CA PRO A 607 -10.52 -6.29 -11.95
C PRO A 607 -9.10 -5.75 -11.69
N ARG A 608 -8.10 -6.31 -12.37
CA ARG A 608 -6.73 -5.80 -12.44
C ARG A 608 -6.59 -4.69 -13.50
N ILE A 609 -7.45 -4.68 -14.51
CA ILE A 609 -7.40 -3.76 -15.66
C ILE A 609 -8.53 -2.72 -15.61
N GLY A 610 -8.14 -1.44 -15.62
CA GLY A 610 -9.05 -0.30 -15.60
C GLY A 610 -9.56 0.11 -17.00
N GLN A 611 -10.60 0.97 -17.02
CA GLN A 611 -11.30 1.34 -18.25
C GLN A 611 -10.39 1.96 -19.33
N GLN A 612 -9.38 2.75 -18.93
CA GLN A 612 -8.43 3.35 -19.87
C GLN A 612 -7.58 2.28 -20.58
N GLN A 613 -7.03 1.33 -19.83
CA GLN A 613 -6.27 0.20 -20.39
C GLN A 613 -7.15 -0.67 -21.28
N ALA A 614 -8.37 -1.00 -20.84
CA ALA A 614 -9.33 -1.75 -21.64
C ALA A 614 -9.76 -1.01 -22.94
N THR A 615 -9.76 0.33 -22.93
CA THR A 615 -10.01 1.14 -24.11
C THR A 615 -8.83 1.07 -25.09
N VAL A 616 -7.58 1.14 -24.60
CA VAL A 616 -6.37 1.00 -25.44
C VAL A 616 -6.26 -0.41 -26.03
N LEU A 617 -6.50 -1.46 -25.23
CA LEU A 617 -6.58 -2.83 -25.71
C LEU A 617 -7.71 -2.99 -26.74
N GLY A 618 -8.89 -2.44 -26.46
CA GLY A 618 -10.00 -2.42 -27.41
C GLY A 618 -9.71 -1.68 -28.73
N GLN A 619 -8.82 -0.68 -28.71
CA GLN A 619 -8.33 0.00 -29.92
C GLN A 619 -7.35 -0.87 -30.72
N SER A 620 -6.53 -1.71 -30.08
CA SER A 620 -5.68 -2.69 -30.80
C SER A 620 -6.47 -3.84 -31.42
N LEU A 621 -7.66 -4.14 -30.89
CA LEU A 621 -8.59 -5.16 -31.41
C LEU A 621 -9.49 -4.68 -32.56
N VAL A 622 -9.30 -3.43 -33.02
CA VAL A 622 -10.02 -2.80 -34.15
C VAL A 622 -9.24 -3.00 -35.46
N LYS A 623 -9.92 -3.48 -36.51
CA LYS A 623 -9.30 -3.61 -37.83
C LYS A 623 -9.27 -2.26 -38.57
N THR A 624 -8.06 -1.79 -38.87
CA THR A 624 -7.80 -0.63 -39.75
C THR A 624 -7.28 -1.08 -41.11
N SER A 625 -7.82 -0.54 -42.20
CA SER A 625 -7.32 -0.80 -43.56
C SER A 625 -5.95 -0.17 -43.78
N VAL A 626 -4.93 -0.98 -44.10
CA VAL A 626 -3.58 -0.49 -44.41
C VAL A 626 -3.55 0.12 -45.80
N VAL A 627 -3.14 1.39 -45.89
CA VAL A 627 -2.90 2.09 -47.16
C VAL A 627 -1.47 1.79 -47.63
N GLY A 628 -1.31 0.81 -48.52
CA GLY A 628 0.01 0.47 -49.06
C GLY A 628 0.00 -0.61 -50.15
N ALA A 629 0.15 -0.19 -51.42
CA ALA A 629 0.47 -0.97 -52.63
C ALA A 629 -0.42 -2.16 -53.06
N LEU A 630 -1.07 -2.89 -52.15
CA LEU A 630 -1.95 -4.02 -52.45
C LEU A 630 -3.34 -3.76 -51.85
N ARG A 631 -4.40 -4.19 -52.56
CA ARG A 631 -5.80 -3.93 -52.19
C ARG A 631 -6.22 -4.69 -50.92
N GLY A 632 -5.97 -4.08 -49.75
CA GLY A 632 -6.50 -4.54 -48.47
C GLY A 632 -8.00 -4.26 -48.32
N THR A 633 -8.86 -5.12 -48.87
CA THR A 633 -10.34 -5.05 -48.70
C THR A 633 -10.77 -5.52 -47.30
N GLY A 634 -10.17 -4.95 -46.26
CA GLY A 634 -10.49 -5.24 -44.86
C GLY A 634 -11.58 -4.29 -44.34
N PRO A 635 -12.54 -4.77 -43.53
CA PRO A 635 -13.59 -3.91 -42.98
C PRO A 635 -12.97 -2.89 -42.02
N VAL A 636 -13.20 -1.60 -42.28
CA VAL A 636 -12.82 -0.53 -41.34
C VAL A 636 -13.70 -0.64 -40.11
N GLU A 637 -13.07 -0.76 -38.95
CA GLU A 637 -13.73 -0.83 -37.64
C GLU A 637 -13.39 0.40 -36.77
N THR A 638 -14.22 0.69 -35.78
CA THR A 638 -13.95 1.69 -34.72
C THR A 638 -14.49 1.20 -33.37
N LEU A 639 -13.72 1.41 -32.29
CA LEU A 639 -14.20 1.17 -30.92
C LEU A 639 -15.17 2.30 -30.53
N VAL A 640 -16.41 1.95 -30.20
CA VAL A 640 -17.45 2.90 -29.79
C VAL A 640 -17.41 3.13 -28.28
N HIS A 641 -17.29 2.06 -27.49
CA HIS A 641 -17.29 2.11 -26.03
C HIS A 641 -16.71 0.83 -25.42
N ALA A 642 -16.04 0.97 -24.27
CA ALA A 642 -15.62 -0.13 -23.40
C ALA A 642 -16.38 -0.03 -22.06
N SER A 643 -17.21 -1.03 -21.75
CA SER A 643 -18.02 -1.08 -20.53
C SER A 643 -17.71 -2.31 -19.69
N LEU A 644 -17.58 -2.11 -18.37
CA LEU A 644 -17.40 -3.22 -17.43
C LEU A 644 -18.74 -3.96 -17.26
N VAL A 645 -18.69 -5.27 -17.43
CA VAL A 645 -19.78 -6.20 -17.12
C VAL A 645 -19.27 -7.33 -16.22
N HIS A 646 -20.19 -8.03 -15.58
CA HIS A 646 -19.91 -9.07 -14.61
C HIS A 646 -20.55 -10.37 -15.11
N ALA A 647 -19.73 -11.32 -15.53
CA ALA A 647 -20.18 -12.60 -16.02
C ALA A 647 -20.30 -13.61 -14.87
N LEU A 648 -21.35 -14.42 -14.88
CA LEU A 648 -21.64 -15.39 -13.83
C LEU A 648 -20.84 -16.69 -14.06
N LEU A 649 -20.24 -17.23 -13.00
CA LEU A 649 -19.65 -18.57 -12.92
C LEU A 649 -20.15 -19.28 -11.66
N TYR A 650 -20.05 -20.61 -11.63
CA TYR A 650 -20.12 -21.38 -10.39
C TYR A 650 -18.71 -21.76 -9.93
N ARG A 651 -18.31 -21.32 -8.74
CA ARG A 651 -17.15 -21.87 -8.02
C ARG A 651 -17.59 -23.11 -7.25
N VAL A 652 -16.96 -24.25 -7.53
CA VAL A 652 -17.15 -25.51 -6.81
C VAL A 652 -15.91 -25.73 -5.94
N GLU A 653 -16.07 -25.62 -4.63
CA GLU A 653 -15.03 -25.87 -3.63
C GLU A 653 -15.08 -27.35 -3.24
N PHE A 654 -13.94 -28.06 -3.21
CA PHE A 654 -13.91 -29.52 -3.01
C PHE A 654 -12.68 -30.02 -2.21
N GLU A 655 -12.77 -31.29 -1.79
CA GLU A 655 -11.72 -32.10 -1.16
C GLU A 655 -11.49 -33.38 -2.00
N GLU A 656 -10.27 -33.60 -2.48
CA GLU A 656 -9.88 -34.69 -3.38
C GLU A 656 -8.76 -35.57 -2.77
N ARG A 657 -8.70 -36.85 -3.14
CA ARG A 657 -7.71 -37.83 -2.65
C ARG A 657 -6.72 -38.25 -3.74
N VAL A 658 -5.69 -37.45 -3.94
CA VAL A 658 -4.68 -37.69 -5.00
C VAL A 658 -3.62 -38.70 -4.53
N ALA A 659 -3.26 -39.66 -5.37
CA ALA A 659 -2.21 -40.64 -5.04
C ALA A 659 -0.81 -40.01 -5.12
N VAL A 660 0.00 -40.16 -4.07
CA VAL A 660 1.35 -39.56 -4.00
C VAL A 660 2.30 -40.24 -4.97
N GLY A 661 2.97 -39.41 -5.79
CA GLY A 661 3.79 -39.81 -6.93
C GLY A 661 5.06 -40.56 -6.56
N LEU A 662 5.66 -41.23 -7.55
CA LEU A 662 6.84 -42.09 -7.33
C LEU A 662 8.08 -41.29 -6.89
N LEU A 663 8.20 -40.02 -7.28
CA LEU A 663 9.32 -39.15 -6.91
C LEU A 663 9.29 -38.74 -5.44
N ASP A 664 8.12 -38.39 -4.89
CA ASP A 664 7.98 -38.05 -3.47
C ASP A 664 8.31 -39.24 -2.56
N ARG A 665 8.02 -40.48 -3.03
CA ARG A 665 8.41 -41.72 -2.33
C ARG A 665 9.93 -41.93 -2.25
N ILE A 666 10.72 -41.27 -3.11
CA ILE A 666 12.19 -41.31 -3.05
C ILE A 666 12.71 -40.34 -2.00
N GLY A 667 12.04 -39.20 -1.77
CA GLY A 667 12.32 -38.32 -0.63
C GLY A 667 12.13 -38.99 0.73
N GLY A 668 11.26 -40.01 0.81
CA GLY A 668 11.02 -40.81 2.01
C GLY A 668 12.11 -41.83 2.38
N LEU A 669 13.18 -42.02 1.58
CA LEU A 669 14.14 -43.12 1.78
C LEU A 669 15.02 -43.04 3.05
N VAL A 670 14.90 -41.97 3.84
CA VAL A 670 15.54 -41.85 5.17
C VAL A 670 14.60 -42.29 6.32
N GLY A 671 13.30 -42.46 6.06
CA GLY A 671 12.29 -42.85 7.06
C GLY A 671 11.51 -44.10 6.63
N GLY A 672 11.79 -45.25 7.27
CA GLY A 672 11.30 -46.56 6.81
C GLY A 672 9.82 -46.86 7.02
N GLN A 673 8.93 -46.31 6.18
CA GLN A 673 7.59 -46.87 5.92
C GLN A 673 7.20 -46.82 4.44
N ARG A 674 7.00 -47.99 3.82
CA ARG A 674 6.39 -48.12 2.48
C ARG A 674 4.86 -48.06 2.55
N GLY A 675 4.32 -46.89 2.83
CA GLY A 675 2.89 -46.60 2.71
C GLY A 675 2.52 -46.12 1.30
N GLY A 676 1.41 -46.62 0.75
CA GLY A 676 0.78 -46.04 -0.44
C GLY A 676 0.02 -44.76 -0.08
N GLY A 677 0.75 -43.66 0.14
CA GLY A 677 0.15 -42.40 0.56
C GLY A 677 -0.83 -41.82 -0.46
N HIS A 678 -1.99 -41.37 0.03
CA HIS A 678 -2.85 -40.43 -0.67
C HIS A 678 -2.78 -39.07 0.04
N GLU A 679 -2.65 -37.99 -0.72
CA GLU A 679 -2.73 -36.64 -0.22
C GLU A 679 -4.19 -36.15 -0.30
N LEU A 680 -4.66 -35.50 0.77
CA LEU A 680 -5.92 -34.75 0.73
C LEU A 680 -5.64 -33.35 0.20
N ARG A 681 -6.11 -33.06 -1.01
CA ARG A 681 -6.01 -31.73 -1.64
C ARG A 681 -7.34 -31.00 -1.53
N LEU A 682 -7.25 -29.71 -1.24
CA LEU A 682 -8.38 -28.78 -1.30
C LEU A 682 -8.16 -27.87 -2.50
N GLY A 683 -9.21 -27.60 -3.27
CA GLY A 683 -9.15 -26.72 -4.43
C GLY A 683 -10.52 -26.14 -4.77
N SER A 684 -10.58 -25.34 -5.83
CA SER A 684 -11.84 -24.97 -6.46
C SER A 684 -11.76 -25.03 -7.99
N VAL A 685 -12.88 -25.33 -8.64
CA VAL A 685 -13.02 -25.28 -10.09
C VAL A 685 -14.20 -24.41 -10.48
N TYR A 686 -14.13 -23.81 -11.67
CA TYR A 686 -15.10 -22.83 -12.14
C TYR A 686 -15.87 -23.41 -13.31
N LEU A 687 -17.20 -23.40 -13.23
CA LEU A 687 -18.09 -23.96 -14.26
C LEU A 687 -18.98 -22.85 -14.85
N HIS A 688 -19.15 -22.86 -16.18
CA HIS A 688 -20.07 -21.94 -16.87
C HIS A 688 -21.52 -22.24 -16.46
N PRO A 689 -22.34 -21.25 -16.03
CA PRO A 689 -23.61 -21.48 -15.34
C PRO A 689 -24.72 -22.08 -16.20
N GLN A 690 -24.55 -22.20 -17.52
CA GLN A 690 -25.54 -22.80 -18.42
C GLN A 690 -25.01 -24.10 -19.07
N THR A 691 -23.82 -24.05 -19.67
CA THR A 691 -23.23 -25.22 -20.37
C THR A 691 -22.45 -26.18 -19.46
N LEU A 692 -22.13 -25.77 -18.22
CA LEU A 692 -21.31 -26.53 -17.27
C LEU A 692 -19.93 -26.94 -17.83
N ALA A 693 -19.42 -26.18 -18.81
CA ALA A 693 -18.05 -26.22 -19.31
C ALA A 693 -17.06 -25.73 -18.25
N LEU A 694 -15.86 -26.31 -18.22
CA LEU A 694 -14.81 -25.96 -17.27
C LEU A 694 -14.10 -24.67 -17.69
N SER A 695 -14.18 -23.64 -16.85
CA SER A 695 -13.39 -22.42 -16.97
C SER A 695 -11.96 -22.70 -16.50
N VAL A 696 -10.99 -22.61 -17.40
CA VAL A 696 -9.55 -22.67 -17.12
C VAL A 696 -8.91 -21.32 -17.40
N TRP A 697 -7.83 -21.00 -16.68
CA TRP A 697 -7.06 -19.77 -16.91
C TRP A 697 -5.57 -20.06 -16.98
N GLU A 698 -4.89 -19.50 -18.00
CA GLU A 698 -3.44 -19.63 -18.15
C GLU A 698 -2.78 -18.26 -18.38
N PRO A 699 -1.69 -17.92 -17.64
CA PRO A 699 -0.95 -16.67 -17.84
C PRO A 699 -0.51 -16.48 -19.30
N GLY A 700 -0.81 -15.32 -19.88
CA GLY A 700 -0.50 -15.00 -21.28
C GLY A 700 -1.42 -15.66 -22.32
N ARG A 701 -2.41 -16.45 -21.90
CA ARG A 701 -3.46 -17.03 -22.74
C ARG A 701 -4.87 -16.58 -22.32
N GLY A 702 -5.06 -16.24 -21.04
CA GLY A 702 -6.31 -15.71 -20.52
C GLY A 702 -7.30 -16.80 -20.12
N LEU A 703 -8.59 -16.46 -20.12
CA LEU A 703 -9.70 -17.34 -19.75
C LEU A 703 -10.21 -18.14 -20.96
N ALA A 704 -10.33 -19.46 -20.81
CA ALA A 704 -10.91 -20.35 -21.80
C ALA A 704 -11.94 -21.32 -21.16
N PHE A 705 -12.80 -21.91 -21.99
CA PHE A 705 -13.80 -22.89 -21.56
C PHE A 705 -13.56 -24.24 -22.26
N VAL A 706 -13.51 -25.33 -21.48
CA VAL A 706 -13.27 -26.70 -21.95
C VAL A 706 -14.52 -27.56 -21.73
N GLU A 707 -15.02 -28.15 -22.81
CA GLU A 707 -16.25 -28.97 -22.77
C GLU A 707 -15.98 -30.48 -22.66
N ALA A 708 -14.84 -30.95 -23.18
CA ALA A 708 -14.62 -32.38 -23.47
C ALA A 708 -14.08 -33.22 -22.29
N GLU A 709 -14.77 -34.31 -21.98
CA GLU A 709 -14.41 -35.32 -20.96
C GLU A 709 -13.05 -36.03 -21.21
N ARG A 710 -12.45 -35.89 -22.40
CA ARG A 710 -11.25 -36.65 -22.81
C ARG A 710 -9.92 -36.00 -22.43
N GLU A 711 -9.90 -34.70 -22.14
CA GLU A 711 -8.66 -33.94 -21.90
C GLU A 711 -8.33 -33.80 -20.41
N ILE A 712 -9.34 -33.89 -19.54
CA ILE A 712 -9.19 -33.83 -18.08
C ILE A 712 -8.70 -35.19 -17.56
N ARG A 713 -7.40 -35.45 -17.70
CA ARG A 713 -6.71 -36.61 -17.09
C ARG A 713 -5.99 -36.29 -15.78
N SER A 714 -6.00 -35.03 -15.37
CA SER A 714 -5.42 -34.54 -14.13
C SER A 714 -6.46 -34.59 -12.99
N PRO A 715 -6.02 -34.69 -11.72
CA PRO A 715 -6.83 -34.35 -10.56
C PRO A 715 -7.55 -33.00 -10.71
N ALA A 716 -8.68 -32.83 -10.03
CA ALA A 716 -9.38 -31.56 -9.93
C ALA A 716 -8.48 -30.47 -9.33
N SER A 717 -7.66 -30.85 -8.34
CA SER A 717 -6.70 -29.97 -7.66
C SER A 717 -5.52 -29.51 -8.52
N ASP A 718 -5.35 -30.09 -9.71
CA ASP A 718 -4.25 -29.78 -10.62
C ASP A 718 -4.75 -28.93 -11.83
N VAL A 719 -6.05 -28.59 -11.86
CA VAL A 719 -6.65 -27.67 -12.84
C VAL A 719 -6.13 -26.25 -12.58
N ARG A 720 -5.70 -25.54 -13.63
CA ARG A 720 -5.39 -24.11 -13.55
C ARG A 720 -6.66 -23.28 -13.56
N ASP A 721 -7.13 -22.92 -12.37
CA ASP A 721 -8.36 -22.20 -12.14
C ASP A 721 -8.13 -20.68 -11.93
N LEU A 722 -9.09 -19.99 -11.31
CA LEU A 722 -9.10 -18.53 -11.15
C LEU A 722 -8.61 -18.04 -9.77
N ASP A 723 -8.38 -18.91 -8.78
CA ASP A 723 -8.01 -18.50 -7.42
C ASP A 723 -6.65 -17.78 -7.34
N ASP A 724 -5.63 -18.23 -8.10
CA ASP A 724 -4.36 -17.50 -8.24
C ASP A 724 -4.46 -16.27 -9.18
N ALA A 725 -5.48 -16.25 -10.04
CA ALA A 725 -5.69 -15.22 -11.05
C ALA A 725 -6.43 -13.99 -10.50
N VAL A 726 -7.41 -14.16 -9.61
CA VAL A 726 -8.27 -13.07 -9.14
C VAL A 726 -8.63 -13.19 -7.66
N ARG A 727 -8.50 -12.08 -6.94
CA ARG A 727 -9.03 -11.96 -5.59
C ARG A 727 -10.55 -11.77 -5.65
N PHE A 728 -11.30 -12.68 -5.04
CA PHE A 728 -12.74 -12.49 -4.82
C PHE A 728 -13.00 -11.63 -3.57
N VAL A 729 -13.97 -10.72 -3.68
CA VAL A 729 -14.46 -9.86 -2.59
C VAL A 729 -15.99 -9.99 -2.47
N ALA A 730 -16.53 -9.89 -1.26
CA ALA A 730 -17.96 -9.99 -1.01
C ALA A 730 -18.62 -8.61 -1.11
N LEU A 731 -19.39 -8.37 -2.17
CA LEU A 731 -20.01 -7.08 -2.48
C LEU A 731 -21.53 -7.18 -2.65
N PRO A 732 -22.31 -6.13 -2.35
CA PRO A 732 -23.74 -6.10 -2.64
C PRO A 732 -24.02 -6.19 -4.17
N PRO A 733 -24.94 -7.06 -4.62
CA PRO A 733 -25.15 -7.33 -6.06
C PRO A 733 -25.72 -6.15 -6.87
N GLY A 734 -26.30 -5.14 -6.22
CA GLY A 734 -26.95 -3.99 -6.88
C GLY A 734 -25.99 -3.05 -7.62
N GLY A 735 -24.68 -3.13 -7.35
CA GLY A 735 -23.65 -2.44 -8.15
C GLY A 735 -23.24 -3.19 -9.42
N LEU A 736 -23.67 -4.44 -9.60
CA LEU A 736 -23.17 -5.32 -10.65
C LEU A 736 -23.96 -5.17 -11.95
N ARG A 737 -23.23 -5.03 -13.05
CA ARG A 737 -23.76 -5.04 -14.42
C ARG A 737 -23.66 -6.43 -15.01
N PHE A 738 -24.66 -7.28 -14.80
CA PHE A 738 -24.74 -8.65 -15.31
C PHE A 738 -26.04 -8.88 -16.09
N ASP A 739 -26.14 -10.04 -16.74
CA ASP A 739 -27.35 -10.47 -17.44
C ASP A 739 -28.29 -11.22 -16.47
N GLU A 740 -29.41 -10.58 -16.09
CA GLU A 740 -30.39 -11.16 -15.17
C GLU A 740 -31.09 -12.39 -15.75
N SER A 741 -31.17 -12.53 -17.08
CA SER A 741 -31.73 -13.73 -17.72
C SER A 741 -30.79 -14.94 -17.58
N ARG A 742 -29.46 -14.72 -17.67
CA ARG A 742 -28.44 -15.75 -17.39
C ARG A 742 -28.42 -16.15 -15.90
N TRP A 743 -28.78 -15.24 -14.99
CA TRP A 743 -29.00 -15.60 -13.58
C TRP A 743 -30.26 -16.47 -13.41
N GLN A 744 -31.38 -16.12 -14.03
CA GLN A 744 -32.63 -16.88 -13.92
C GLN A 744 -32.59 -18.26 -14.61
N THR A 745 -31.82 -18.39 -15.70
CA THR A 745 -31.69 -19.63 -16.50
C THR A 745 -30.45 -20.46 -16.16
N ARG A 746 -29.76 -20.16 -15.05
CA ARG A 746 -28.61 -20.94 -14.58
C ARG A 746 -29.00 -22.38 -14.21
N ALA A 747 -28.10 -23.32 -14.44
CA ALA A 747 -28.18 -24.68 -13.95
C ALA A 747 -28.35 -24.69 -12.41
N SER A 748 -29.12 -25.66 -11.90
CA SER A 748 -29.34 -25.79 -10.46
C SER A 748 -28.09 -26.33 -9.73
N PRO A 749 -27.95 -26.11 -8.41
CA PRO A 749 -26.80 -26.60 -7.65
C PRO A 749 -26.58 -28.11 -7.79
N GLU A 750 -27.65 -28.89 -7.94
CA GLU A 750 -27.62 -30.35 -8.12
C GLU A 750 -27.03 -30.74 -9.48
N ALA A 751 -27.38 -30.01 -10.54
CA ALA A 751 -26.80 -30.20 -11.87
C ALA A 751 -25.30 -29.83 -11.91
N VAL A 752 -24.91 -28.77 -11.17
CA VAL A 752 -23.49 -28.40 -11.00
C VAL A 752 -22.72 -29.48 -10.24
N GLN A 753 -23.30 -30.04 -9.17
CA GLN A 753 -22.69 -31.15 -8.43
C GLN A 753 -22.54 -32.41 -9.29
N ALA A 754 -23.56 -32.76 -10.08
CA ALA A 754 -23.49 -33.89 -11.01
C ALA A 754 -22.41 -33.68 -12.08
N ALA A 755 -22.27 -32.47 -12.64
CA ALA A 755 -21.26 -32.16 -13.65
C ALA A 755 -19.82 -32.05 -13.10
N PHE A 756 -19.65 -31.91 -11.78
CA PHE A 756 -18.35 -32.10 -11.11
C PHE A 756 -18.08 -33.60 -10.87
N ALA A 757 -19.04 -34.34 -10.31
CA ALA A 757 -18.90 -35.76 -9.99
C ALA A 757 -18.73 -36.65 -11.25
N ALA A 758 -19.22 -36.21 -12.41
CA ALA A 758 -18.96 -36.86 -13.70
C ALA A 758 -17.51 -36.73 -14.19
N ARG A 759 -16.71 -35.82 -13.60
CA ARG A 759 -15.33 -35.52 -14.02
C ARG A 759 -14.28 -35.94 -12.98
N TRP A 760 -14.59 -35.89 -11.68
CA TRP A 760 -13.61 -36.12 -10.61
C TRP A 760 -14.18 -36.83 -9.37
N GLU A 761 -13.35 -37.68 -8.75
CA GLU A 761 -13.63 -38.35 -7.47
C GLU A 761 -13.33 -37.44 -6.26
N GLY A 762 -14.04 -36.32 -6.17
CA GLY A 762 -13.90 -35.32 -5.10
C GLY A 762 -15.16 -35.15 -4.25
N ARG A 763 -14.99 -34.89 -2.95
CA ARG A 763 -16.06 -34.46 -2.06
C ARG A 763 -16.28 -32.96 -2.22
N ILE A 764 -17.41 -32.56 -2.78
CA ILE A 764 -17.82 -31.16 -2.85
C ILE A 764 -18.07 -30.62 -1.43
N LEU A 765 -17.50 -29.45 -1.13
CA LEU A 765 -17.64 -28.71 0.12
C LEU A 765 -18.63 -27.55 -0.02
N ALA A 766 -18.63 -26.86 -1.15
CA ALA A 766 -19.62 -25.83 -1.49
C ALA A 766 -19.76 -25.63 -3.00
N VAL A 767 -20.94 -25.19 -3.44
CA VAL A 767 -21.17 -24.62 -4.77
C VAL A 767 -21.67 -23.19 -4.58
N ARG A 768 -20.96 -22.21 -5.15
CA ARG A 768 -21.29 -20.78 -4.99
C ARG A 768 -21.33 -20.07 -6.34
N PRO A 769 -22.35 -19.26 -6.64
CA PRO A 769 -22.29 -18.35 -7.77
C PRO A 769 -21.27 -17.23 -7.48
N VAL A 770 -20.45 -16.90 -8.47
CA VAL A 770 -19.43 -15.85 -8.42
C VAL A 770 -19.47 -15.00 -9.68
N PHE A 771 -18.99 -13.76 -9.61
CA PHE A 771 -19.02 -12.80 -10.70
C PHE A 771 -17.61 -12.42 -11.15
N LEU A 772 -17.30 -12.69 -12.42
CA LEU A 772 -16.02 -12.34 -13.04
C LEU A 772 -16.15 -11.03 -13.84
N PRO A 773 -15.30 -10.01 -13.60
CA PRO A 773 -15.31 -8.78 -14.36
C PRO A 773 -14.73 -8.99 -15.77
N LEU A 774 -15.47 -8.56 -16.79
CA LEU A 774 -15.06 -8.55 -18.20
C LEU A 774 -15.30 -7.17 -18.80
N TRP A 775 -14.47 -6.76 -19.75
CA TRP A 775 -14.71 -5.56 -20.54
C TRP A 775 -15.46 -5.91 -21.83
N LYS A 776 -16.71 -5.45 -21.91
CA LYS A 776 -17.55 -5.51 -23.11
C LYS A 776 -17.20 -4.35 -24.02
N LEU A 777 -16.55 -4.66 -25.13
CA LEU A 777 -16.10 -3.74 -26.17
C LEU A 777 -17.15 -3.69 -27.30
N LEU A 778 -17.78 -2.55 -27.51
CA LEU A 778 -18.68 -2.33 -28.64
C LEU A 778 -17.88 -1.76 -29.82
N ILE A 779 -17.77 -2.53 -30.90
CA ILE A 779 -16.98 -2.18 -32.08
C ILE A 779 -17.91 -2.04 -33.29
N ARG A 780 -17.86 -0.89 -33.96
CA ARG A 780 -18.63 -0.57 -35.17
C ARG A 780 -17.83 -0.95 -36.40
N ARG A 781 -18.43 -1.70 -37.32
CA ARG A 781 -17.97 -1.87 -38.70
C ARG A 781 -18.59 -0.80 -39.57
N HIS A 782 -17.80 -0.19 -40.44
CA HIS A 782 -18.28 0.78 -41.41
C HIS A 782 -18.71 0.12 -42.72
N GLU A 783 -17.93 -0.86 -43.21
CA GLU A 783 -18.21 -1.59 -44.45
C GLU A 783 -17.99 -3.10 -44.28
N PRO A 784 -19.02 -3.96 -44.45
CA PRO A 784 -20.44 -3.60 -44.39
C PRO A 784 -20.81 -3.02 -43.02
N ALA A 785 -21.75 -2.08 -42.99
CA ALA A 785 -22.14 -1.37 -41.78
C ALA A 785 -22.75 -2.33 -40.73
N GLY A 786 -22.26 -2.26 -39.49
CA GLY A 786 -22.78 -3.12 -38.41
C GLY A 786 -22.09 -2.89 -37.06
N MET A 787 -22.54 -3.64 -36.05
CA MET A 787 -21.92 -3.69 -34.74
C MET A 787 -21.45 -5.11 -34.45
N ARG A 788 -20.27 -5.27 -33.82
CA ARG A 788 -19.87 -6.48 -33.13
C ARG A 788 -19.55 -6.16 -31.67
N ILE A 789 -19.69 -7.18 -30.83
CA ILE A 789 -19.16 -7.16 -29.47
C ILE A 789 -17.86 -7.95 -29.50
N ALA A 790 -16.85 -7.47 -28.76
CA ALA A 790 -15.75 -8.29 -28.29
C ALA A 790 -15.75 -8.28 -26.76
N MET A 791 -15.32 -9.39 -26.16
CA MET A 791 -15.11 -9.49 -24.73
C MET A 791 -13.61 -9.64 -24.49
N ILE A 792 -13.06 -8.88 -23.55
CA ILE A 792 -11.77 -9.19 -22.94
C ILE A 792 -11.94 -9.41 -21.44
N ASP A 793 -11.10 -10.23 -20.84
CA ASP A 793 -11.06 -10.35 -19.39
C ASP A 793 -10.56 -9.05 -18.73
N ALA A 794 -10.80 -8.87 -17.42
CA ALA A 794 -10.27 -7.74 -16.67
C ALA A 794 -9.05 -8.11 -15.78
N ILE A 795 -8.34 -9.20 -16.11
CA ILE A 795 -7.21 -9.79 -15.39
C ILE A 795 -5.89 -9.46 -16.10
N GLU A 796 -5.78 -9.87 -17.36
CA GLU A 796 -4.66 -9.66 -18.30
C GLU A 796 -5.11 -8.94 -19.60
N GLY A 797 -6.42 -8.91 -19.87
CA GLY A 797 -6.99 -8.11 -20.97
C GLY A 797 -7.01 -8.83 -22.31
N LEU A 798 -7.00 -10.17 -22.27
CA LEU A 798 -6.96 -11.05 -23.42
C LEU A 798 -8.38 -11.36 -23.90
N GLY A 799 -8.50 -11.76 -25.17
CA GLY A 799 -9.80 -12.07 -25.79
C GLY A 799 -10.47 -13.29 -25.15
N VAL A 800 -11.75 -13.16 -24.79
CA VAL A 800 -12.54 -14.24 -24.18
C VAL A 800 -13.69 -14.61 -25.09
N GLU A 801 -13.72 -15.85 -25.57
CA GLU A 801 -14.90 -16.43 -26.19
C GLU A 801 -15.80 -16.98 -25.07
N TRP A 802 -16.88 -16.26 -24.78
CA TRP A 802 -17.80 -16.58 -23.69
C TRP A 802 -19.06 -17.32 -24.22
N PRO A 803 -19.37 -18.55 -23.77
CA PRO A 803 -20.53 -19.34 -24.23
C PRO A 803 -21.91 -18.73 -23.91
#